data_AF-A0A946AHP7-F1
#
_entry.id   AF-A0A946AHP7-F1
#
_cell.length_a   1.000
_cell.length_b   1.000
_cell.length_c   1.000
_cell.angle_alpha   90.00
_cell.angle_beta   90.00
_cell.angle_gamma   90.00
#
_symmetry.space_group_name_H-M   'P 1'
#
loop_
_entity.id
_entity.type
_entity.pdbx_description
1 polymer ?
#
loop_
_entity_poly.entity_id
_entity_poly.type
_entity_poly.pdbx_seq_one_letter_code
_entity_poly.pdbx_strand_id
1 'polypeptide(L)'
;MKMLARKKLEGSIQKGARCVVLLATSVALFACDGANQGVQIGNGQTPDPVAIDFPIAYIKAPLPVDDNGDLVQTDVREQITFDFGADLFVKNRASPSSPAVNVTGDLMQGMAAVRDVEINYDGSSVVFAMRGPVDLGINIDADAQPTWNIWEYSFETTALRRIVLGDLTAEGGHDIAPHYLPDGRIIFSSTRQRRSNAVLIDEGKPQFQAQDEDVNEAAFLLHVMDADGTNIEQVSFNQSHDLDPAVLANGKIIFSRWDHAGRNDSVNLYRMNPDGSELELLYGKNSHDTGTNGEIIQFTQPRELEDGRIMALVRPFTDTNGGGDIITIDTPTYLENTQPTKDYPGMIGPAQARATVVDVNTEAGEVSPGGRYNSVYPIQDGTGRLLVSWSQCRLIDIVDPAVQPPLPVVFYPCSDVNLINPLYVEADPIYGIWIYDPRDETQLPIVPPEEGFMFTEVASADPRALPPLILDEENRFLLDPGLVADGEAVISIRSVYDFDGTAVADIDALADPAQTTADQRPARFLRIVKAVSLPDEDDIGLEDEAFGPARVLGMKEIVGYSMVEPDGSVMMKVPANTALQISVVDGDGRRITARHQNWIQLRPGQLLECTGCHAAQGGVSHGRFDAFDTAYDGADVAGTSFNSGTVDALFVGDIGETMAEVRARISCGTAACDSLEPSMDIVYDDVWTDEVKTGRLVDPSFTYAYVDLTTNAPTSQNCITQGWAANCRSVINYETVIHPLWGADRPVIDPVTGMQQLDPVTGAPLTNNCTNCHTLVDDAGMPQVPDGQLDLTDGLDILVPEHFKAYRELLFQSEEQELDANGVLIARMVVIGQDANGNDILVPVTVNPSMSAGGALASNQFFGRFDSAIGLHSGFLSNAEKRLIAEWLDVGAQYYNNPFDVPIN
;
A
#
# COMPACT_ATOMS: atom_id res chain seq x y z
N MET A 1 18.96 43.00 38.17
CA MET A 1 19.36 44.24 38.89
C MET A 1 18.27 45.28 38.60
N LYS A 2 17.55 45.73 39.65
CA LYS A 2 16.77 46.99 39.83
C LYS A 2 16.72 47.98 38.63
N MET A 3 15.67 48.71 38.25
CA MET A 3 14.31 49.02 38.75
C MET A 3 13.80 50.21 37.87
N LEU A 4 12.47 50.42 37.78
CA LEU A 4 11.76 51.73 37.65
C LEU A 4 11.93 52.55 36.33
N ALA A 5 10.94 53.27 35.77
CA ALA A 5 9.58 53.65 36.20
C ALA A 5 8.73 54.19 35.02
N ARG A 6 7.41 53.98 35.15
CA ARG A 6 6.29 54.68 34.50
C ARG A 6 6.25 56.19 34.82
N LYS A 7 5.62 57.00 33.95
CA LYS A 7 4.55 57.94 34.36
C LYS A 7 3.66 58.45 33.21
N LYS A 8 2.34 58.29 33.42
CA LYS A 8 1.17 58.91 32.77
C LYS A 8 1.00 60.38 33.19
N LEU A 9 0.24 61.17 32.40
CA LEU A 9 -0.84 62.11 32.81
C LEU A 9 -1.49 62.63 31.50
N GLU A 10 -2.75 62.33 31.14
CA GLU A 10 -4.08 62.85 31.57
C GLU A 10 -4.49 64.26 31.09
N GLY A 11 -5.74 64.35 30.57
CA GLY A 11 -6.55 65.56 30.32
C GLY A 11 -7.55 65.37 29.17
N SER A 12 -8.72 64.72 29.35
CA SER A 12 -10.04 65.25 29.79
C SER A 12 -10.70 66.26 28.81
N ILE A 13 -11.64 65.83 27.95
CA ILE A 13 -13.13 65.95 28.06
C ILE A 13 -13.67 67.39 27.89
N GLN A 14 -14.52 67.67 26.88
CA GLN A 14 -15.99 67.85 27.00
C GLN A 14 -16.71 68.43 25.76
N LYS A 15 -17.76 67.69 25.30
CA LYS A 15 -19.11 68.08 24.81
C LYS A 15 -19.32 69.10 23.69
N GLY A 16 -20.18 68.69 22.73
CA GLY A 16 -21.14 69.59 22.07
C GLY A 16 -21.80 69.03 20.81
N ALA A 17 -22.87 68.24 20.95
CA ALA A 17 -23.73 67.85 19.84
C ALA A 17 -24.83 68.90 19.59
N ARG A 18 -25.12 69.24 18.32
CA ARG A 18 -26.48 69.51 17.79
C ARG A 18 -26.52 69.71 16.27
N CYS A 19 -27.56 69.12 15.68
CA CYS A 19 -28.01 69.06 14.29
C CYS A 19 -28.11 70.39 13.52
N VAL A 20 -28.01 70.35 12.18
CA VAL A 20 -29.13 70.43 11.21
C VAL A 20 -28.59 70.53 9.76
N VAL A 21 -29.06 69.59 8.93
CA VAL A 21 -29.32 69.54 7.47
C VAL A 21 -28.95 70.76 6.61
N LEU A 22 -28.21 70.53 5.51
CA LEU A 22 -28.53 71.07 4.16
C LEU A 22 -27.74 70.35 3.05
N LEU A 23 -28.50 69.85 2.05
CA LEU A 23 -28.04 69.31 0.77
C LEU A 23 -27.24 70.34 -0.03
N ALA A 24 -26.16 69.90 -0.69
CA ALA A 24 -25.82 70.33 -2.05
C ALA A 24 -24.84 69.34 -2.69
N THR A 25 -25.30 68.70 -3.76
CA THR A 25 -24.56 67.91 -4.74
C THR A 25 -23.45 68.72 -5.39
N SER A 26 -22.25 68.14 -5.51
CA SER A 26 -21.22 68.60 -6.45
C SER A 26 -20.35 67.41 -6.84
N VAL A 27 -20.58 66.93 -8.06
CA VAL A 27 -19.78 65.93 -8.77
C VAL A 27 -18.38 66.52 -9.02
N ALA A 28 -17.34 65.81 -8.59
CA ALA A 28 -15.98 66.03 -9.05
C ALA A 28 -15.38 64.68 -9.42
N LEU A 29 -15.08 64.53 -10.72
CA LEU A 29 -14.31 63.43 -11.28
C LEU A 29 -12.94 63.37 -10.61
N PHE A 30 -12.54 62.18 -10.15
CA PHE A 30 -11.15 61.80 -10.05
C PHE A 30 -10.92 60.57 -10.93
N ALA A 31 -10.02 60.75 -11.91
CA ALA A 31 -9.45 59.70 -12.72
C ALA A 31 -8.28 59.06 -11.96
N CYS A 32 -8.19 57.73 -12.10
CA CYS A 32 -7.01 56.88 -12.07
C CYS A 32 -5.91 57.19 -11.04
N ASP A 33 -5.85 56.36 -10.00
CA ASP A 33 -4.58 55.78 -9.57
C ASP A 33 -4.82 54.29 -9.30
N GLY A 34 -4.08 53.45 -10.02
CA GLY A 34 -4.13 52.00 -9.94
C GLY A 34 -2.90 51.49 -9.20
N ALA A 35 -3.14 50.81 -8.08
CA ALA A 35 -2.28 49.84 -7.40
C ALA A 35 -2.90 49.63 -6.00
N ASN A 36 -3.16 48.37 -5.62
CA ASN A 36 -3.92 47.89 -4.46
C ASN A 36 -5.42 47.66 -4.69
N GLN A 37 -5.74 46.59 -5.40
CA GLN A 37 -7.00 45.87 -5.17
C GLN A 37 -6.70 44.70 -4.24
N GLY A 38 -6.82 44.92 -2.94
CA GLY A 38 -7.02 43.83 -1.99
C GLY A 38 -8.37 43.15 -2.27
N VAL A 39 -8.43 41.85 -2.00
CA VAL A 39 -9.64 41.02 -2.15
C VAL A 39 -10.75 41.59 -1.26
N GLN A 40 -11.87 42.02 -1.87
CA GLN A 40 -13.06 42.48 -1.14
C GLN A 40 -13.91 41.27 -0.75
N ILE A 41 -13.90 40.91 0.54
CA ILE A 41 -14.86 39.95 1.10
C ILE A 41 -16.26 40.58 1.12
N GLY A 42 -17.24 39.85 0.58
CA GLY A 42 -18.51 40.36 0.06
C GLY A 42 -19.44 41.11 1.04
N ASN A 43 -20.04 42.19 0.56
CA ASN A 43 -21.17 42.88 1.18
C ASN A 43 -22.46 42.67 0.35
N GLY A 44 -23.25 41.66 0.72
CA GLY A 44 -24.72 41.62 0.63
C GLY A 44 -25.42 42.12 -0.66
N GLN A 45 -24.96 41.77 -1.85
CA GLN A 45 -25.76 41.87 -3.08
C GLN A 45 -26.50 40.55 -3.33
N THR A 46 -27.65 40.60 -3.99
CA THR A 46 -28.43 39.41 -4.38
C THR A 46 -27.59 38.48 -5.28
N PRO A 47 -27.54 37.15 -5.02
CA PRO A 47 -26.71 36.23 -5.79
C PRO A 47 -27.07 36.24 -7.28
N ASP A 48 -26.06 36.34 -8.14
CA ASP A 48 -26.18 36.00 -9.55
C ASP A 48 -26.19 34.46 -9.65
N PRO A 49 -27.23 33.83 -10.22
CA PRO A 49 -27.28 32.36 -10.32
C PRO A 49 -26.14 31.77 -11.15
N VAL A 50 -25.44 32.58 -11.97
CA VAL A 50 -24.39 32.14 -12.90
C VAL A 50 -22.97 32.37 -12.37
N ALA A 51 -22.77 33.30 -11.43
CA ALA A 51 -21.44 33.65 -10.92
C ALA A 51 -21.30 33.25 -9.45
N ILE A 52 -20.20 32.57 -9.11
CA ILE A 52 -19.80 32.36 -7.71
C ILE A 52 -19.07 33.62 -7.25
N ASP A 53 -19.56 34.26 -6.18
CA ASP A 53 -19.00 35.50 -5.62
C ASP A 53 -17.71 35.28 -4.80
N PHE A 54 -17.26 34.02 -4.66
CA PHE A 54 -16.04 33.66 -3.97
C PHE A 54 -14.84 33.59 -4.92
N PRO A 55 -13.62 33.87 -4.44
CA PRO A 55 -12.42 33.65 -5.22
C PRO A 55 -12.29 32.20 -5.68
N ILE A 56 -11.68 32.01 -6.85
CA ILE A 56 -11.24 30.69 -7.32
C ILE A 56 -9.73 30.72 -7.54
N ALA A 57 -9.08 29.61 -7.23
CA ALA A 57 -7.70 29.34 -7.56
C ALA A 57 -7.66 28.22 -8.61
N TYR A 58 -6.78 28.32 -9.61
CA TYR A 58 -6.63 27.30 -10.64
C TYR A 58 -5.21 27.31 -11.19
N ILE A 59 -4.82 26.21 -11.80
CA ILE A 59 -3.50 26.05 -12.40
C ILE A 59 -3.64 26.20 -13.92
N LYS A 60 -2.68 26.89 -14.54
CA LYS A 60 -2.48 26.89 -15.99
C LYS A 60 -1.08 26.34 -16.25
N ALA A 61 -1.00 25.23 -16.96
CA ALA A 61 0.24 24.55 -17.33
C ALA A 61 0.35 24.45 -18.87
N PRO A 62 1.56 24.50 -19.45
CA PRO A 62 1.76 24.10 -20.85
C PRO A 62 1.29 22.66 -21.06
N LEU A 63 0.89 22.31 -22.28
CA LEU A 63 0.69 20.91 -22.63
C LEU A 63 2.03 20.18 -22.54
N PRO A 64 2.10 19.01 -21.87
CA PRO A 64 3.32 18.23 -21.79
C PRO A 64 3.61 17.62 -23.17
N VAL A 65 4.69 18.02 -23.80
CA VAL A 65 5.08 17.54 -25.14
C VAL A 65 6.54 17.11 -25.15
N ASP A 66 6.85 16.11 -25.97
CA ASP A 66 8.21 15.66 -26.19
C ASP A 66 9.00 16.63 -27.10
N ASP A 67 10.27 16.30 -27.40
CA ASP A 67 11.12 17.10 -28.29
C ASP A 67 10.59 17.22 -29.73
N ASN A 68 9.69 16.33 -30.15
CA ASN A 68 9.04 16.36 -31.46
C ASN A 68 7.74 17.19 -31.45
N GLY A 69 7.29 17.61 -30.27
CA GLY A 69 6.03 18.32 -30.07
C GLY A 69 4.82 17.39 -29.93
N ASP A 70 5.03 16.08 -29.74
CA ASP A 70 3.97 15.11 -29.53
C ASP A 70 3.58 15.07 -28.05
N LEU A 71 2.27 14.95 -27.75
CA LEU A 71 1.74 14.95 -26.39
C LEU A 71 2.28 13.76 -25.57
N VAL A 72 2.87 14.05 -24.41
CA VAL A 72 3.29 13.04 -23.43
C VAL A 72 2.10 12.65 -22.56
N GLN A 73 1.81 11.36 -22.50
CA GLN A 73 0.71 10.83 -21.68
C GLN A 73 1.15 10.72 -20.22
N THR A 74 0.32 11.21 -19.31
CA THR A 74 0.54 11.08 -17.86
C THR A 74 0.18 9.68 -17.39
N ASP A 75 1.01 9.08 -16.53
CA ASP A 75 0.66 7.86 -15.78
C ASP A 75 0.24 8.24 -14.35
N VAL A 76 -0.80 7.62 -13.80
CA VAL A 76 -1.22 7.86 -12.40
C VAL A 76 -0.26 7.25 -11.38
N ARG A 77 0.68 6.40 -11.80
CA ARG A 77 1.74 5.84 -10.95
C ARG A 77 2.94 6.77 -10.84
N GLU A 78 3.24 7.54 -11.88
CA GLU A 78 4.44 8.38 -11.94
C GLU A 78 4.11 9.82 -11.49
N GLN A 79 4.65 10.26 -10.35
CA GLN A 79 4.30 11.53 -9.72
C GLN A 79 5.45 12.54 -9.63
N ILE A 80 6.71 12.12 -9.74
CA ILE A 80 7.87 13.02 -9.59
C ILE A 80 8.00 14.01 -10.77
N THR A 81 7.36 13.77 -11.90
CA THR A 81 7.48 14.52 -13.19
C THR A 81 7.73 16.04 -13.05
N PHE A 82 8.50 16.62 -13.97
CA PHE A 82 8.87 18.05 -13.96
C PHE A 82 8.48 18.80 -15.25
N ASP A 83 7.18 18.87 -15.52
CA ASP A 83 6.62 19.69 -16.59
C ASP A 83 6.55 21.18 -16.18
N PHE A 84 7.65 21.91 -16.35
CA PHE A 84 7.75 23.31 -15.95
C PHE A 84 7.04 24.27 -16.92
N GLY A 85 6.74 25.47 -16.44
CA GLY A 85 5.94 26.49 -17.14
C GLY A 85 4.55 26.68 -16.57
N ALA A 86 4.18 25.92 -15.53
CA ALA A 86 2.91 26.04 -14.85
C ALA A 86 2.92 27.19 -13.83
N ASP A 87 1.76 27.82 -13.67
CA ASP A 87 1.56 28.91 -12.72
C ASP A 87 0.20 28.78 -12.01
N LEU A 88 0.16 29.24 -10.75
CA LEU A 88 -1.07 29.42 -9.99
C LEU A 88 -1.72 30.75 -10.36
N PHE A 89 -3.01 30.70 -10.68
CA PHE A 89 -3.84 31.86 -10.95
C PHE A 89 -4.99 31.99 -9.96
N VAL A 90 -5.36 33.23 -9.64
CA VAL A 90 -6.52 33.54 -8.80
C VAL A 90 -7.45 34.52 -9.50
N LYS A 91 -8.76 34.26 -9.43
CA LYS A 91 -9.82 35.20 -9.83
C LYS A 91 -10.67 35.53 -8.61
N ASN A 92 -11.07 36.79 -8.46
CA ASN A 92 -11.91 37.23 -7.33
C ASN A 92 -13.33 36.65 -7.34
N ARG A 93 -13.78 36.11 -8.47
CA ARG A 93 -15.07 35.45 -8.66
C ARG A 93 -15.02 34.47 -9.83
N ALA A 94 -15.83 33.43 -9.78
CA ALA A 94 -15.94 32.44 -10.86
C ALA A 94 -16.76 33.01 -12.05
N SER A 95 -16.15 33.91 -12.83
CA SER A 95 -16.76 34.52 -14.02
C SER A 95 -15.73 34.73 -15.13
N PRO A 96 -16.09 34.53 -16.43
CA PRO A 96 -15.24 34.87 -17.57
C PRO A 96 -14.73 36.31 -17.56
N SER A 97 -15.54 37.24 -17.05
CA SER A 97 -15.23 38.67 -17.02
C SER A 97 -14.33 39.09 -15.85
N SER A 98 -14.11 38.20 -14.87
CA SER A 98 -13.23 38.50 -13.74
C SER A 98 -11.77 38.49 -14.21
N PRO A 99 -10.96 39.51 -13.85
CA PRO A 99 -9.53 39.46 -14.11
C PRO A 99 -8.88 38.32 -13.33
N ALA A 100 -7.87 37.69 -13.94
CA ALA A 100 -7.02 36.70 -13.31
C ALA A 100 -5.70 37.36 -12.88
N VAL A 101 -5.19 36.96 -11.72
CA VAL A 101 -3.89 37.35 -11.17
C VAL A 101 -2.99 36.13 -11.21
N ASN A 102 -1.84 36.24 -11.87
CA ASN A 102 -0.79 35.21 -11.80
C ASN A 102 -0.05 35.38 -10.47
N VAL A 103 -0.16 34.38 -9.58
CA VAL A 103 0.38 34.42 -8.22
C VAL A 103 1.85 34.04 -8.18
N THR A 104 2.25 33.06 -8.99
CA THR A 104 3.61 32.48 -8.97
C THR A 104 4.54 33.08 -10.02
N GLY A 105 3.99 33.69 -11.07
CA GLY A 105 4.76 34.14 -12.24
C GLY A 105 5.86 35.16 -11.93
N ASP A 106 5.65 36.08 -10.98
CA ASP A 106 6.70 37.06 -10.60
C ASP A 106 7.89 36.38 -9.88
N LEU A 107 7.61 35.34 -9.09
CA LEU A 107 8.61 34.61 -8.33
C LEU A 107 9.35 33.59 -9.21
N MET A 108 8.59 32.85 -10.02
CA MET A 108 9.09 31.69 -10.76
C MET A 108 9.41 31.98 -12.22
N GLN A 109 8.92 33.09 -12.78
CA GLN A 109 9.17 33.51 -14.17
C GLN A 109 8.85 32.44 -15.22
N GLY A 110 7.82 31.62 -14.95
CA GLY A 110 7.44 30.48 -15.81
C GLY A 110 8.43 29.31 -15.77
N MET A 111 9.28 29.23 -14.74
CA MET A 111 10.27 28.15 -14.57
C MET A 111 9.84 27.14 -13.49
N ALA A 112 8.58 27.13 -13.07
CA ALA A 112 8.08 26.19 -12.08
C ALA A 112 7.06 25.23 -12.67
N ALA A 113 6.89 24.09 -12.01
CA ALA A 113 5.72 23.24 -12.12
C ALA A 113 4.84 23.45 -10.87
N VAL A 114 3.53 23.38 -11.01
CA VAL A 114 2.53 23.68 -9.98
C VAL A 114 1.41 22.66 -10.09
N ARG A 115 0.97 22.09 -8.96
CA ARG A 115 -0.12 21.09 -8.86
C ARG A 115 -0.78 21.12 -7.48
N ASP A 116 -1.87 20.39 -7.35
CA ASP A 116 -2.65 20.04 -6.18
C ASP A 116 -3.12 21.22 -5.30
N VAL A 117 -4.02 22.05 -5.82
CA VAL A 117 -4.62 23.19 -5.09
C VAL A 117 -5.73 22.75 -4.13
N GLU A 118 -5.65 23.23 -2.89
CA GLU A 118 -6.71 23.07 -1.89
C GLU A 118 -6.94 24.37 -1.10
N ILE A 119 -8.21 24.64 -0.76
CA ILE A 119 -8.60 25.86 -0.06
C ILE A 119 -8.80 25.59 1.44
N ASN A 120 -8.29 26.49 2.28
CA ASN A 120 -8.58 26.47 3.71
C ASN A 120 -10.10 26.57 3.96
N TYR A 121 -10.60 25.94 5.02
CA TYR A 121 -12.03 25.87 5.33
C TYR A 121 -12.71 27.23 5.45
N ASP A 122 -12.00 28.26 5.92
CA ASP A 122 -12.54 29.62 6.02
C ASP A 122 -12.47 30.43 4.70
N GLY A 123 -11.92 29.86 3.63
CA GLY A 123 -11.72 30.51 2.34
C GLY A 123 -10.61 31.56 2.33
N SER A 124 -9.74 31.62 3.34
CA SER A 124 -8.74 32.69 3.50
C SER A 124 -7.44 32.49 2.71
N SER A 125 -7.10 31.24 2.40
CA SER A 125 -5.85 30.84 1.76
C SER A 125 -6.01 29.62 0.85
N VAL A 126 -5.08 29.46 -0.07
CA VAL A 126 -4.88 28.25 -0.88
C VAL A 126 -3.53 27.62 -0.52
N VAL A 127 -3.50 26.30 -0.32
CA VAL A 127 -2.28 25.48 -0.25
C VAL A 127 -2.12 24.72 -1.56
N PHE A 128 -0.88 24.51 -2.00
CA PHE A 128 -0.57 23.82 -3.25
C PHE A 128 0.87 23.31 -3.27
N ALA A 129 1.20 22.44 -4.22
CA ALA A 129 2.56 21.98 -4.47
C ALA A 129 3.21 22.75 -5.63
N MET A 130 4.47 23.15 -5.46
CA MET A 130 5.24 23.83 -6.49
C MET A 130 6.70 23.38 -6.46
N ARG A 131 7.22 23.04 -7.64
CA ARG A 131 8.59 22.61 -7.90
C ARG A 131 9.25 23.64 -8.81
N GLY A 132 10.36 24.23 -8.38
CA GLY A 132 11.10 25.19 -9.21
C GLY A 132 11.84 26.28 -8.42
N PRO A 133 12.57 27.15 -9.13
CA PRO A 133 12.68 27.18 -10.60
C PRO A 133 13.55 26.05 -11.16
N VAL A 134 13.18 25.50 -12.32
CA VAL A 134 13.99 24.52 -13.07
C VAL A 134 15.33 25.14 -13.43
N ASP A 135 16.40 24.37 -13.28
CA ASP A 135 17.72 24.77 -13.74
C ASP A 135 18.02 24.11 -15.09
N LEU A 136 18.14 24.93 -16.14
CA LEU A 136 18.38 24.48 -17.51
C LEU A 136 19.86 24.20 -17.82
N GLY A 137 20.71 24.12 -16.79
CA GLY A 137 22.10 23.72 -16.94
C GLY A 137 22.21 22.31 -17.53
N ILE A 138 22.83 22.19 -18.70
CA ILE A 138 23.01 20.91 -19.43
C ILE A 138 23.82 19.81 -18.69
N ASN A 139 24.38 20.12 -17.53
CA ASN A 139 25.17 19.19 -16.71
C ASN A 139 24.56 19.02 -15.30
N ILE A 140 23.26 19.27 -15.15
CA ILE A 140 22.55 19.11 -13.89
C ILE A 140 21.85 17.77 -13.92
N ASP A 141 22.24 16.90 -13.00
CA ASP A 141 21.60 15.61 -12.81
C ASP A 141 20.14 15.81 -12.38
N ALA A 142 19.26 14.86 -12.69
CA ALA A 142 17.84 14.96 -12.38
C ALA A 142 17.58 15.24 -10.88
N ASP A 143 18.37 14.62 -10.00
CA ASP A 143 18.28 14.74 -8.54
C ASP A 143 18.83 16.08 -8.01
N ALA A 144 19.54 16.82 -8.86
CA ALA A 144 19.99 18.17 -8.55
C ALA A 144 18.96 19.24 -8.94
N GLN A 145 17.88 18.86 -9.64
CA GLN A 145 16.71 19.73 -9.82
C GLN A 145 15.99 19.93 -8.49
N PRO A 146 15.32 21.08 -8.26
CA PRO A 146 14.53 21.29 -7.05
C PRO A 146 13.44 20.23 -6.91
N THR A 147 13.03 19.90 -5.69
CA THR A 147 11.95 18.94 -5.42
C THR A 147 10.58 19.64 -5.33
N TRP A 148 9.52 18.84 -5.33
CA TRP A 148 8.17 19.32 -5.04
C TRP A 148 8.09 19.80 -3.58
N ASN A 149 7.57 21.00 -3.38
CA ASN A 149 7.44 21.62 -2.06
C ASN A 149 6.03 22.16 -1.85
N ILE A 150 5.59 22.25 -0.59
CA ILE A 150 4.28 22.81 -0.25
C ILE A 150 4.36 24.33 -0.04
N TRP A 151 3.43 25.05 -0.67
CA TRP A 151 3.30 26.50 -0.65
C TRP A 151 1.90 26.93 -0.21
N GLU A 152 1.82 28.13 0.38
CA GLU A 152 0.56 28.75 0.77
C GLU A 152 0.49 30.17 0.18
N TYR A 153 -0.68 30.52 -0.35
CA TYR A 153 -1.02 31.88 -0.74
C TYR A 153 -2.25 32.38 0.02
N SER A 154 -2.11 33.53 0.68
CA SER A 154 -3.20 34.20 1.42
C SER A 154 -3.90 35.23 0.53
N PHE A 155 -5.22 35.11 0.40
CA PHE A 155 -6.02 36.03 -0.43
C PHE A 155 -6.04 37.46 0.13
N GLU A 156 -6.11 37.61 1.46
CA GLU A 156 -6.19 38.93 2.10
C GLU A 156 -4.86 39.69 2.03
N THR A 157 -3.75 39.01 2.36
CA THR A 157 -2.43 39.63 2.50
C THR A 157 -1.61 39.59 1.22
N THR A 158 -2.07 38.84 0.21
CA THR A 158 -1.35 38.53 -1.03
C THR A 158 0.04 37.92 -0.79
N ALA A 159 0.25 37.32 0.38
CA ALA A 159 1.52 36.69 0.73
C ALA A 159 1.59 35.30 0.14
N LEU A 160 2.64 35.03 -0.64
CA LEU A 160 3.03 33.71 -1.12
C LEU A 160 4.25 33.24 -0.32
N ARG A 161 4.19 32.04 0.26
CA ARG A 161 5.31 31.47 1.02
C ARG A 161 5.45 29.96 0.81
N ARG A 162 6.68 29.46 0.81
CA ARG A 162 6.97 28.03 1.02
C ARG A 162 6.73 27.72 2.49
N ILE A 163 6.01 26.65 2.79
CA ILE A 163 5.66 26.31 4.18
C ILE A 163 6.91 25.81 4.92
N VAL A 164 7.64 24.87 4.32
CA VAL A 164 8.93 24.41 4.86
C VAL A 164 10.02 25.43 4.52
N LEU A 165 10.47 26.19 5.53
CA LEU A 165 11.34 27.35 5.29
C LEU A 165 12.79 26.99 4.96
N GLY A 166 13.37 25.98 5.61
CA GLY A 166 14.78 25.64 5.46
C GLY A 166 15.06 24.83 4.20
N ASP A 167 15.93 25.31 3.32
CA ASP A 167 16.24 24.68 2.02
C ASP A 167 16.60 23.19 2.15
N LEU A 168 17.52 22.84 3.06
CA LEU A 168 17.89 21.43 3.27
C LEU A 168 16.72 20.55 3.72
N THR A 169 15.77 21.12 4.48
CA THR A 169 14.59 20.37 4.94
C THR A 169 13.58 20.25 3.81
N ALA A 170 13.32 21.35 3.11
CA ALA A 170 12.47 21.44 1.93
C ALA A 170 12.88 20.42 0.86
N GLU A 171 14.15 20.40 0.45
CA GLU A 171 14.66 19.50 -0.59
C GLU A 171 14.88 18.05 -0.13
N GLY A 172 14.46 17.69 1.10
CA GLY A 172 14.62 16.34 1.64
C GLY A 172 13.59 15.32 1.15
N GLY A 173 12.87 15.58 0.06
CA GLY A 173 11.82 14.76 -0.52
C GLY A 173 10.90 15.56 -1.45
N HIS A 174 10.05 14.87 -2.21
CA HIS A 174 8.99 15.48 -3.01
C HIS A 174 7.69 15.51 -2.21
N ASP A 175 7.12 16.70 -2.00
CA ASP A 175 5.88 16.90 -1.25
C ASP A 175 4.75 17.41 -2.19
N ILE A 176 3.66 16.65 -2.31
CA ILE A 176 2.52 16.90 -3.22
C ILE A 176 1.17 16.71 -2.51
N ALA A 177 0.07 17.06 -3.17
CA ALA A 177 -1.30 16.86 -2.69
C ALA A 177 -1.61 17.34 -1.26
N PRO A 178 -1.30 18.61 -0.90
CA PRO A 178 -1.57 19.13 0.44
C PRO A 178 -3.05 19.41 0.70
N HIS A 179 -3.52 19.06 1.90
CA HIS A 179 -4.85 19.36 2.41
C HIS A 179 -4.79 19.88 3.85
N TYR A 180 -5.65 20.83 4.19
CA TYR A 180 -5.77 21.35 5.56
C TYR A 180 -6.53 20.36 6.46
N LEU A 181 -6.02 20.13 7.67
CA LEU A 181 -6.68 19.38 8.71
C LEU A 181 -7.50 20.30 9.65
N PRO A 182 -8.57 19.81 10.30
CA PRO A 182 -9.42 20.63 11.17
C PRO A 182 -8.72 21.23 12.39
N ASP A 183 -7.59 20.65 12.82
CA ASP A 183 -6.74 21.18 13.91
C ASP A 183 -5.72 22.24 13.44
N GLY A 184 -5.67 22.54 12.14
CA GLY A 184 -4.74 23.48 11.53
C GLY A 184 -3.43 22.86 11.05
N ARG A 185 -3.22 21.55 11.21
CA ARG A 185 -2.12 20.84 10.51
C ARG A 185 -2.41 20.72 9.01
N ILE A 186 -1.42 20.25 8.26
CA ILE A 186 -1.53 19.95 6.84
C ILE A 186 -1.16 18.49 6.62
N ILE A 187 -2.02 17.74 5.93
CA ILE A 187 -1.73 16.39 5.43
C ILE A 187 -1.32 16.46 3.96
N PHE A 188 -0.38 15.63 3.52
CA PHE A 188 0.15 15.65 2.15
C PHE A 188 0.79 14.30 1.80
N SER A 189 0.97 14.02 0.52
CA SER A 189 1.74 12.87 0.03
C SER A 189 3.21 13.26 -0.15
N SER A 190 4.14 12.39 0.28
CA SER A 190 5.55 12.69 0.23
C SER A 190 6.45 11.47 0.10
N THR A 191 7.56 11.61 -0.61
CA THR A 191 8.62 10.59 -0.70
C THR A 191 9.60 10.63 0.47
N ARG A 192 9.35 11.49 1.47
CA ARG A 192 10.07 11.46 2.75
C ARG A 192 9.76 10.15 3.45
N GLN A 193 10.79 9.46 3.93
CA GLN A 193 10.60 8.18 4.62
C GLN A 193 11.39 8.15 5.92
N ARG A 194 11.35 9.25 6.67
CA ARG A 194 12.17 9.41 7.90
C ARG A 194 11.82 8.36 8.96
N ARG A 195 10.54 8.00 9.10
CA ARG A 195 10.13 7.00 10.09
C ARG A 195 10.52 5.60 9.63
N SER A 196 10.29 5.25 8.37
CA SER A 196 10.78 3.98 7.80
C SER A 196 12.30 3.84 7.96
N ASN A 197 13.05 4.91 7.71
CA ASN A 197 14.49 4.96 7.90
C ASN A 197 14.95 4.84 9.36
N ALA A 198 14.16 5.31 10.33
CA ALA A 198 14.43 5.07 11.74
C ALA A 198 14.21 3.59 12.10
N VAL A 199 13.13 2.97 11.59
CA VAL A 199 12.86 1.54 11.77
C VAL A 199 14.00 0.68 11.20
N LEU A 200 14.55 1.04 10.03
CA LEU A 200 15.72 0.35 9.46
C LEU A 200 16.95 0.40 10.37
N ILE A 201 17.25 1.57 10.97
CA ILE A 201 18.35 1.69 11.95
C ILE A 201 18.10 0.80 13.16
N ASP A 202 16.88 0.80 13.70
CA ASP A 202 16.53 -0.01 14.87
C ASP A 202 16.66 -1.51 14.57
N GLU A 203 16.44 -1.91 13.32
CA GLU A 203 16.67 -3.27 12.79
C GLU A 203 18.14 -3.56 12.42
N GLY A 204 19.05 -2.58 12.54
CA GLY A 204 20.48 -2.74 12.22
C GLY A 204 20.81 -2.67 10.73
N LYS A 205 19.94 -2.07 9.92
CA LYS A 205 20.10 -1.94 8.46
C LYS A 205 20.51 -0.53 8.03
N PRO A 206 21.11 -0.38 6.84
CA PRO A 206 21.32 0.93 6.22
C PRO A 206 20.00 1.67 5.97
N GLN A 207 20.08 3.00 5.97
CA GLN A 207 18.98 3.87 5.56
C GLN A 207 19.01 4.04 4.05
N PHE A 208 17.84 4.10 3.43
CA PHE A 208 17.68 4.34 1.99
C PHE A 208 16.30 4.94 1.71
N GLN A 209 16.10 5.46 0.51
CA GLN A 209 14.78 5.83 0.02
C GLN A 209 14.18 4.61 -0.67
N ALA A 210 13.10 4.08 -0.12
CA ALA A 210 12.38 2.97 -0.70
C ALA A 210 11.66 3.42 -1.97
N GLN A 211 11.88 2.67 -3.04
CA GLN A 211 11.13 2.75 -4.28
C GLN A 211 9.76 2.10 -4.12
N ASP A 212 8.83 2.42 -5.02
CA ASP A 212 7.59 1.69 -5.20
C ASP A 212 7.84 0.21 -5.59
N GLU A 213 6.80 -0.62 -5.59
CA GLU A 213 6.94 -2.06 -5.91
C GLU A 213 7.27 -2.34 -7.40
N ASP A 214 7.13 -1.36 -8.31
CA ASP A 214 7.60 -1.43 -9.71
C ASP A 214 9.08 -0.99 -9.84
N VAL A 215 9.63 -0.36 -8.80
CA VAL A 215 11.01 0.19 -8.74
C VAL A 215 11.21 1.32 -9.76
N ASN A 216 10.16 2.09 -10.03
CA ASN A 216 10.23 3.23 -10.97
C ASN A 216 10.58 4.54 -10.26
N GLU A 217 9.93 4.83 -9.13
CA GLU A 217 10.21 6.03 -8.35
C GLU A 217 10.03 5.82 -6.83
N ALA A 218 10.52 6.79 -6.06
CA ALA A 218 10.39 6.75 -4.61
C ALA A 218 8.92 6.74 -4.18
N ALA A 219 8.55 5.82 -3.29
CA ALA A 219 7.16 5.66 -2.88
C ALA A 219 6.63 6.91 -2.14
N PHE A 220 5.60 7.55 -2.71
CA PHE A 220 4.81 8.59 -2.05
C PHE A 220 3.91 8.02 -0.95
N LEU A 221 4.08 8.52 0.28
CA LEU A 221 3.30 8.11 1.46
C LEU A 221 2.73 9.33 2.18
N LEU A 222 1.69 9.14 2.99
CA LEU A 222 1.01 10.23 3.66
C LEU A 222 1.79 10.74 4.87
N HIS A 223 1.84 12.06 4.99
CA HIS A 223 2.53 12.80 6.03
C HIS A 223 1.66 13.91 6.59
N VAL A 224 1.86 14.26 7.86
CA VAL A 224 1.28 15.46 8.48
C VAL A 224 2.39 16.43 8.90
N MET A 225 2.10 17.72 8.90
CA MET A 225 2.99 18.76 9.45
C MET A 225 2.19 19.88 10.12
N ASP A 226 2.83 20.64 11.00
CA ASP A 226 2.28 21.87 11.53
C ASP A 226 2.14 22.93 10.43
N ALA A 227 1.24 23.91 10.60
CA ALA A 227 1.02 25.00 9.64
C ALA A 227 2.27 25.86 9.32
N ASP A 228 3.31 25.77 10.16
CA ASP A 228 4.60 26.44 9.99
C ASP A 228 5.67 25.58 9.31
N GLY A 229 5.32 24.35 8.89
CA GLY A 229 6.19 23.41 8.21
C GLY A 229 7.13 22.63 9.13
N THR A 230 6.91 22.69 10.45
CA THR A 230 7.65 21.88 11.42
C THR A 230 6.91 20.58 11.74
N ASN A 231 7.55 19.69 12.51
CA ASN A 231 6.98 18.42 12.98
C ASN A 231 6.39 17.53 11.86
N ILE A 232 7.09 17.43 10.73
CA ILE A 232 6.73 16.51 9.65
C ILE A 232 6.79 15.06 10.17
N GLU A 233 5.66 14.37 10.12
CA GLU A 233 5.50 12.98 10.57
C GLU A 233 4.88 12.13 9.46
N GLN A 234 5.48 10.96 9.22
CA GLN A 234 4.96 9.94 8.31
C GLN A 234 3.83 9.16 9.00
N VAL A 235 2.67 9.08 8.35
CA VAL A 235 1.46 8.44 8.89
C VAL A 235 1.00 7.23 8.07
N SER A 236 1.50 7.03 6.84
CA SER A 236 1.30 5.79 6.08
C SER A 236 2.60 5.09 5.65
N PHE A 237 2.50 3.78 5.42
CA PHE A 237 3.63 2.85 5.27
C PHE A 237 3.38 1.79 4.18
N ASN A 238 2.63 2.13 3.12
CA ASN A 238 2.51 1.29 1.93
C ASN A 238 3.88 1.01 1.29
N GLN A 239 3.97 0.03 0.39
CA GLN A 239 5.17 -0.21 -0.42
C GLN A 239 5.09 0.44 -1.81
N SER A 240 3.91 0.90 -2.22
CA SER A 240 3.70 1.76 -3.39
C SER A 240 3.13 3.12 -2.94
N HIS A 241 2.30 3.77 -3.74
CA HIS A 241 1.82 5.13 -3.46
C HIS A 241 0.54 5.19 -2.63
N ASP A 242 0.49 6.17 -1.72
CA ASP A 242 -0.72 6.72 -1.11
C ASP A 242 -0.82 8.21 -1.52
N LEU A 243 -1.81 8.54 -2.35
CA LEU A 243 -1.97 9.79 -3.09
C LEU A 243 -3.31 10.48 -2.79
N ASP A 244 -3.41 11.76 -3.17
CA ASP A 244 -4.65 12.55 -3.17
C ASP A 244 -5.46 12.50 -1.84
N PRO A 245 -4.84 12.79 -0.67
CA PRO A 245 -5.58 12.79 0.59
C PRO A 245 -6.62 13.92 0.60
N ALA A 246 -7.85 13.63 1.04
CA ALA A 246 -8.88 14.62 1.32
C ALA A 246 -9.55 14.34 2.68
N VAL A 247 -10.10 15.38 3.31
CA VAL A 247 -10.77 15.24 4.62
C VAL A 247 -12.27 15.08 4.43
N LEU A 248 -12.81 13.98 4.94
CA LEU A 248 -14.24 13.68 4.98
C LEU A 248 -14.95 14.52 6.04
N ALA A 249 -16.27 14.68 5.89
CA ALA A 249 -17.15 15.39 6.81
C ALA A 249 -17.17 14.81 8.23
N ASN A 250 -16.76 13.55 8.40
CA ASN A 250 -16.59 12.90 9.69
C ASN A 250 -15.20 13.13 10.34
N GLY A 251 -14.28 13.82 9.66
CA GLY A 251 -12.92 14.10 10.13
C GLY A 251 -11.86 13.07 9.72
N LYS A 252 -12.25 11.93 9.14
CA LYS A 252 -11.30 10.96 8.58
C LYS A 252 -10.70 11.45 7.26
N ILE A 253 -9.58 10.86 6.88
CA ILE A 253 -8.90 11.08 5.61
C ILE A 253 -9.37 10.01 4.64
N ILE A 254 -9.79 10.39 3.43
CA ILE A 254 -9.93 9.53 2.26
C ILE A 254 -8.73 9.75 1.35
N PHE A 255 -8.24 8.72 0.67
CA PHE A 255 -7.10 8.85 -0.24
C PHE A 255 -7.08 7.69 -1.26
N SER A 256 -6.30 7.87 -2.32
CA SER A 256 -6.07 6.86 -3.35
C SER A 256 -4.81 6.05 -3.01
N ARG A 257 -4.95 4.74 -2.86
CA ARG A 257 -3.84 3.83 -2.56
C ARG A 257 -3.61 2.89 -3.73
N TRP A 258 -2.38 2.83 -4.21
CA TRP A 258 -1.94 1.82 -5.17
C TRP A 258 -1.63 0.52 -4.42
N ASP A 259 -2.51 -0.46 -4.55
CA ASP A 259 -2.29 -1.81 -4.05
C ASP A 259 -1.52 -2.62 -5.11
N HIS A 260 -0.21 -2.76 -4.93
CA HIS A 260 0.68 -3.50 -5.83
C HIS A 260 1.33 -4.75 -5.18
N ALA A 261 0.85 -5.12 -3.99
CA ALA A 261 1.35 -6.31 -3.30
C ALA A 261 1.08 -7.59 -4.10
N GLY A 262 2.15 -8.29 -4.51
CA GLY A 262 2.02 -9.55 -5.24
C GLY A 262 1.54 -9.32 -6.67
N ARG A 263 0.32 -9.79 -7.01
CA ARG A 263 -0.25 -9.65 -8.36
C ARG A 263 -1.35 -8.59 -8.44
N ASN A 264 -1.55 -7.84 -7.37
CA ASN A 264 -2.47 -6.72 -7.42
C ASN A 264 -1.82 -5.61 -8.25
N ASP A 265 -2.66 -4.85 -8.95
CA ASP A 265 -2.21 -3.66 -9.64
C ASP A 265 -3.41 -2.73 -9.84
N SER A 266 -3.82 -2.06 -8.77
CA SER A 266 -5.00 -1.19 -8.80
C SER A 266 -4.95 -0.07 -7.77
N VAL A 267 -5.52 1.09 -8.11
CA VAL A 267 -5.63 2.26 -7.24
C VAL A 267 -7.02 2.32 -6.62
N ASN A 268 -7.09 1.90 -5.36
CA ASN A 268 -8.31 1.80 -4.57
C ASN A 268 -8.50 3.02 -3.68
N LEU A 269 -9.72 3.27 -3.21
CA LEU A 269 -9.97 4.31 -2.22
C LEU A 269 -9.85 3.71 -0.82
N TYR A 270 -9.04 4.31 0.03
CA TYR A 270 -8.86 3.96 1.44
C TYR A 270 -9.28 5.11 2.33
N ARG A 271 -9.51 4.81 3.61
CA ARG A 271 -9.69 5.82 4.66
C ARG A 271 -8.87 5.52 5.91
N MET A 272 -8.55 6.56 6.68
CA MET A 272 -7.87 6.45 7.98
C MET A 272 -8.13 7.68 8.87
N ASN A 273 -7.74 7.62 10.13
CA ASN A 273 -7.66 8.80 10.99
C ASN A 273 -6.46 9.68 10.59
N PRO A 274 -6.45 10.99 10.92
CA PRO A 274 -5.35 11.90 10.56
C PRO A 274 -3.97 11.46 11.04
N ASP A 275 -3.88 10.69 12.11
CA ASP A 275 -2.64 10.15 12.67
C ASP A 275 -2.16 8.84 12.01
N GLY A 276 -2.90 8.34 11.01
CA GLY A 276 -2.62 7.09 10.30
C GLY A 276 -3.20 5.82 10.93
N SER A 277 -3.92 5.94 12.06
CA SER A 277 -4.63 4.82 12.68
C SER A 277 -5.95 4.50 11.97
N GLU A 278 -6.53 3.33 12.23
CA GLU A 278 -7.78 2.87 11.62
C GLU A 278 -7.79 2.91 10.08
N LEU A 279 -6.67 2.50 9.48
CA LEU A 279 -6.58 2.29 8.04
C LEU A 279 -7.55 1.19 7.60
N GLU A 280 -8.42 1.51 6.64
CA GLU A 280 -9.40 0.61 6.06
C GLU A 280 -9.54 0.83 4.55
N LEU A 281 -9.79 -0.24 3.79
CA LEU A 281 -10.26 -0.11 2.41
C LEU A 281 -11.61 0.62 2.45
N LEU A 282 -11.83 1.67 1.67
CA LEU A 282 -13.15 2.31 1.58
C LEU A 282 -13.97 1.72 0.42
N TYR A 283 -13.36 1.63 -0.76
CA TYR A 283 -14.02 1.20 -2.00
C TYR A 283 -13.00 0.86 -3.10
N GLY A 284 -13.30 -0.13 -3.96
CA GLY A 284 -12.70 -0.21 -5.29
C GLY A 284 -12.09 -1.56 -5.68
N LYS A 285 -11.75 -2.42 -4.70
CA LYS A 285 -10.92 -3.61 -4.89
C LYS A 285 -11.45 -4.57 -5.97
N ASN A 286 -12.77 -4.62 -6.16
CA ASN A 286 -13.43 -5.45 -7.19
C ASN A 286 -14.35 -4.62 -8.10
N SER A 287 -14.02 -3.33 -8.33
CA SER A 287 -14.92 -2.37 -9.01
C SER A 287 -14.29 -1.63 -10.19
N HIS A 288 -13.11 -2.05 -10.64
CA HIS A 288 -12.34 -1.37 -11.67
C HIS A 288 -12.83 -1.62 -13.11
N ASP A 289 -13.54 -2.72 -13.38
CA ASP A 289 -14.03 -3.12 -14.73
C ASP A 289 -15.31 -2.37 -15.17
N THR A 290 -15.43 -1.12 -14.74
CA THR A 290 -16.64 -0.30 -14.92
C THR A 290 -16.46 0.84 -15.93
N GLY A 291 -15.29 0.93 -16.56
CA GLY A 291 -15.04 1.85 -17.67
C GLY A 291 -15.86 1.52 -18.92
N THR A 292 -15.77 2.41 -19.92
CA THR A 292 -16.33 2.18 -21.25
C THR A 292 -15.89 0.83 -21.81
N ASN A 293 -16.83 0.03 -22.32
CA ASN A 293 -16.58 -1.32 -22.82
C ASN A 293 -15.94 -2.31 -21.82
N GLY A 294 -16.00 -2.02 -20.51
CA GLY A 294 -15.38 -2.84 -19.47
C GLY A 294 -13.89 -2.55 -19.24
N GLU A 295 -13.40 -1.40 -19.74
CA GLU A 295 -12.03 -0.95 -19.49
C GLU A 295 -11.73 -0.84 -17.99
N ILE A 296 -10.51 -1.22 -17.60
CA ILE A 296 -10.04 -1.12 -16.21
C ILE A 296 -9.73 0.34 -15.89
N ILE A 297 -10.53 0.93 -15.02
CA ILE A 297 -10.35 2.30 -14.51
C ILE A 297 -9.69 2.31 -13.13
N GLN A 298 -9.04 3.40 -12.76
CA GLN A 298 -8.41 3.65 -11.46
C GLN A 298 -9.14 4.82 -10.77
N PHE A 299 -9.19 4.82 -9.42
CA PHE A 299 -9.88 5.87 -8.66
C PHE A 299 -8.89 6.91 -8.14
N THR A 300 -9.02 8.16 -8.57
CA THR A 300 -8.11 9.28 -8.22
C THR A 300 -8.89 10.52 -7.78
N GLN A 301 -8.21 11.46 -7.11
CA GLN A 301 -8.77 12.72 -6.61
C GLN A 301 -10.13 12.58 -5.87
N PRO A 302 -10.24 11.69 -4.86
CA PRO A 302 -11.50 11.46 -4.18
C PRO A 302 -11.94 12.68 -3.36
N ARG A 303 -13.21 13.07 -3.47
CA ARG A 303 -13.80 14.17 -2.69
C ARG A 303 -15.23 13.84 -2.26
N GLU A 304 -15.59 14.18 -1.03
CA GLU A 304 -16.96 13.96 -0.54
C GLU A 304 -17.92 15.06 -1.03
N LEU A 305 -19.10 14.65 -1.48
CA LEU A 305 -20.21 15.51 -1.84
C LEU A 305 -21.05 15.86 -0.60
N GLU A 306 -21.87 16.91 -0.68
CA GLU A 306 -22.75 17.32 0.43
C GLU A 306 -23.75 16.22 0.87
N ASP A 307 -24.04 15.26 0.00
CA ASP A 307 -24.93 14.12 0.28
C ASP A 307 -24.21 12.89 0.87
N GLY A 308 -22.89 12.98 1.11
CA GLY A 308 -22.06 11.93 1.67
C GLY A 308 -21.54 10.91 0.66
N ARG A 309 -21.90 11.02 -0.63
CA ARG A 309 -21.29 10.21 -1.69
C ARG A 309 -19.90 10.71 -2.02
N ILE A 310 -19.05 9.84 -2.55
CA ILE A 310 -17.70 10.18 -2.99
C ILE A 310 -17.70 10.47 -4.47
N MET A 311 -17.13 11.59 -4.87
CA MET A 311 -16.77 11.90 -6.24
C MET A 311 -15.32 11.49 -6.49
N ALA A 312 -15.05 10.89 -7.65
CA ALA A 312 -13.69 10.51 -8.06
C ALA A 312 -13.50 10.73 -9.55
N LEU A 313 -12.27 11.04 -9.94
CA LEU A 313 -11.81 10.99 -11.33
C LEU A 313 -11.41 9.55 -11.66
N VAL A 314 -11.92 9.02 -12.78
CA VAL A 314 -11.69 7.65 -13.22
C VAL A 314 -11.13 7.57 -14.63
N ARG A 315 -10.06 6.81 -14.79
CA ARG A 315 -9.36 6.54 -16.05
C ARG A 315 -8.44 5.32 -15.91
N PRO A 316 -8.02 4.66 -17.00
CA PRO A 316 -6.87 3.76 -16.96
C PRO A 316 -5.61 4.46 -16.43
N PHE A 317 -4.55 3.69 -16.18
CA PHE A 317 -3.29 4.24 -15.67
C PHE A 317 -2.77 5.40 -16.54
N THR A 318 -2.86 5.27 -17.87
CA THR A 318 -2.35 6.24 -18.84
C THR A 318 -3.25 6.29 -20.10
N ASP A 319 -2.77 6.93 -21.18
CA ASP A 319 -3.35 6.93 -22.54
C ASP A 319 -4.76 7.48 -22.64
N THR A 320 -5.06 8.51 -21.84
CA THR A 320 -6.35 9.22 -21.86
C THR A 320 -6.17 10.73 -22.03
N ASN A 321 -5.11 11.18 -22.70
CA ASN A 321 -4.83 12.59 -22.99
C ASN A 321 -4.94 13.48 -21.73
N GLY A 322 -4.40 12.95 -20.64
CA GLY A 322 -4.35 13.60 -19.32
C GLY A 322 -5.67 13.63 -18.55
N GLY A 323 -6.78 13.04 -19.00
CA GLY A 323 -8.06 13.18 -18.30
C GLY A 323 -8.98 11.96 -18.34
N GLY A 324 -9.94 11.91 -17.43
CA GLY A 324 -10.87 10.80 -17.24
C GLY A 324 -12.34 11.21 -17.24
N ASP A 325 -13.22 10.27 -16.88
CA ASP A 325 -14.59 10.58 -16.48
C ASP A 325 -14.63 10.96 -15.00
N ILE A 326 -15.67 11.66 -14.59
CA ILE A 326 -15.97 11.91 -13.18
C ILE A 326 -17.23 11.15 -12.80
N ILE A 327 -17.13 10.39 -11.72
CA ILE A 327 -18.24 9.57 -11.21
C ILE A 327 -18.56 9.94 -9.77
N THR A 328 -19.74 9.51 -9.34
CA THR A 328 -20.18 9.52 -7.95
C THR A 328 -20.32 8.08 -7.47
N ILE A 329 -19.94 7.83 -6.22
CA ILE A 329 -19.85 6.50 -5.60
C ILE A 329 -20.58 6.54 -4.25
N ASP A 330 -21.57 5.67 -4.08
CA ASP A 330 -22.33 5.51 -2.83
C ASP A 330 -21.58 4.61 -1.82
N THR A 331 -20.48 5.10 -1.26
CA THR A 331 -19.68 4.39 -0.25
C THR A 331 -20.31 4.25 1.15
N PRO A 332 -21.34 5.05 1.53
CA PRO A 332 -22.12 4.77 2.74
C PRO A 332 -22.89 3.45 2.66
N THR A 333 -23.46 3.14 1.48
CA THR A 333 -24.26 1.94 1.26
C THR A 333 -23.41 0.76 0.77
N TYR A 334 -22.33 1.02 0.03
CA TYR A 334 -21.56 0.01 -0.69
C TYR A 334 -20.07 0.00 -0.39
N LEU A 335 -19.49 -1.20 -0.39
CA LEU A 335 -18.05 -1.46 -0.33
C LEU A 335 -17.44 -1.64 -1.73
N GLU A 336 -18.22 -2.21 -2.64
CA GLU A 336 -17.88 -2.40 -4.05
C GLU A 336 -19.10 -2.06 -4.88
N ASN A 337 -18.94 -1.96 -6.21
CA ASN A 337 -20.00 -1.53 -7.11
C ASN A 337 -21.29 -2.35 -6.95
N THR A 338 -21.19 -3.62 -6.54
CA THR A 338 -22.32 -4.52 -6.33
C THR A 338 -22.35 -5.16 -4.94
N GLN A 339 -21.42 -4.81 -4.04
CA GLN A 339 -21.37 -5.33 -2.67
C GLN A 339 -21.81 -4.26 -1.67
N PRO A 340 -22.98 -4.42 -1.03
CA PRO A 340 -23.40 -3.51 0.04
C PRO A 340 -22.61 -3.78 1.33
N THR A 341 -22.63 -2.81 2.25
CA THR A 341 -22.21 -3.03 3.64
C THR A 341 -23.23 -3.89 4.38
N LYS A 342 -22.84 -4.44 5.53
CA LYS A 342 -23.71 -5.33 6.34
C LYS A 342 -25.00 -4.66 6.83
N ASP A 343 -25.01 -3.32 6.94
CA ASP A 343 -26.17 -2.54 7.37
C ASP A 343 -27.23 -2.35 6.28
N TYR A 344 -26.89 -2.63 5.02
CA TYR A 344 -27.80 -2.52 3.87
C TYR A 344 -27.95 -3.86 3.11
N PRO A 345 -28.32 -4.95 3.80
CA PRO A 345 -28.36 -6.27 3.20
C PRO A 345 -29.41 -6.33 2.08
N GLY A 346 -29.03 -6.91 0.94
CA GLY A 346 -29.92 -7.12 -0.22
C GLY A 346 -29.96 -5.98 -1.23
N MET A 347 -29.19 -4.91 -1.03
CA MET A 347 -28.90 -3.92 -2.08
C MET A 347 -27.94 -4.53 -3.12
N ILE A 348 -28.13 -4.23 -4.42
CA ILE A 348 -27.42 -4.93 -5.53
C ILE A 348 -26.50 -3.99 -6.33
N GLY A 349 -26.59 -2.67 -6.10
CA GLY A 349 -25.87 -1.67 -6.88
C GLY A 349 -26.61 -1.22 -8.15
N PRO A 350 -25.93 -0.48 -9.06
CA PRO A 350 -24.53 -0.08 -8.94
C PRO A 350 -24.32 1.00 -7.86
N ALA A 351 -23.19 0.96 -7.18
CA ALA A 351 -22.74 2.05 -6.30
C ALA A 351 -22.24 3.25 -7.12
N GLN A 352 -21.71 2.99 -8.31
CA GLN A 352 -21.18 4.00 -9.21
C GLN A 352 -22.29 4.58 -10.10
N ALA A 353 -22.26 5.90 -10.26
CA ALA A 353 -23.10 6.62 -11.20
C ALA A 353 -22.30 7.75 -11.86
N ARG A 354 -22.58 8.00 -13.14
CA ARG A 354 -22.00 9.14 -13.85
C ARG A 354 -22.31 10.44 -13.11
N ALA A 355 -21.30 11.30 -12.94
CA ALA A 355 -21.52 12.61 -12.34
C ALA A 355 -22.09 13.62 -13.35
N THR A 356 -21.92 13.36 -14.65
CA THR A 356 -22.32 14.28 -15.73
C THR A 356 -23.11 13.58 -16.83
N VAL A 357 -23.75 14.38 -17.69
CA VAL A 357 -24.52 13.91 -18.85
C VAL A 357 -23.69 13.69 -20.11
N VAL A 358 -22.44 14.15 -20.14
CA VAL A 358 -21.57 13.97 -21.30
C VAL A 358 -20.98 12.57 -21.30
N ASP A 359 -20.81 12.02 -22.51
CA ASP A 359 -20.30 10.66 -22.65
C ASP A 359 -18.78 10.62 -22.73
N VAL A 360 -18.12 10.52 -21.58
CA VAL A 360 -16.66 10.37 -21.52
C VAL A 360 -16.27 8.93 -21.77
N ASN A 361 -15.45 8.70 -22.78
CA ASN A 361 -14.87 7.40 -23.10
C ASN A 361 -13.60 7.18 -22.26
N THR A 362 -13.57 6.11 -21.48
CA THR A 362 -12.40 5.73 -20.67
C THR A 362 -11.50 4.68 -21.34
N GLU A 363 -11.79 4.25 -22.56
CA GLU A 363 -10.93 3.32 -23.32
C GLU A 363 -9.61 4.01 -23.70
N ALA A 364 -8.49 3.36 -23.38
CA ALA A 364 -7.15 3.89 -23.60
C ALA A 364 -6.85 4.05 -25.10
N GLY A 365 -6.31 5.20 -25.50
CA GLY A 365 -5.98 5.53 -26.89
C GLY A 365 -7.18 5.83 -27.79
N GLU A 366 -8.41 5.73 -27.28
CA GLU A 366 -9.64 5.98 -28.05
C GLU A 366 -10.18 7.40 -27.85
N VAL A 367 -10.88 7.89 -28.87
CA VAL A 367 -11.49 9.22 -28.84
C VAL A 367 -12.64 9.26 -27.83
N SER A 368 -12.75 10.35 -27.06
CA SER A 368 -13.85 10.58 -26.12
C SER A 368 -14.83 11.64 -26.60
N PRO A 369 -15.99 11.29 -27.19
CA PRO A 369 -16.93 12.26 -27.77
C PRO A 369 -17.44 13.32 -26.77
N GLY A 370 -17.60 12.94 -25.50
CA GLY A 370 -18.00 13.83 -24.40
C GLY A 370 -16.87 14.72 -23.86
N GLY A 371 -15.65 14.63 -24.43
CA GLY A 371 -14.47 15.29 -23.89
C GLY A 371 -13.87 14.54 -22.70
N ARG A 372 -13.00 15.19 -21.95
CA ARG A 372 -12.30 14.59 -20.80
C ARG A 372 -12.18 15.57 -19.65
N TYR A 373 -12.26 15.08 -18.41
CA TYR A 373 -12.07 15.87 -17.20
C TYR A 373 -10.66 15.66 -16.64
N ASN A 374 -10.00 16.72 -16.17
CA ASN A 374 -8.71 16.61 -15.48
C ASN A 374 -8.84 16.79 -13.96
N SER A 375 -9.83 17.57 -13.52
CA SER A 375 -10.12 17.80 -12.11
C SER A 375 -11.58 18.11 -11.87
N VAL A 376 -12.03 17.89 -10.64
CA VAL A 376 -13.36 18.31 -10.16
C VAL A 376 -13.31 18.78 -8.71
N TYR A 377 -14.04 19.86 -8.43
CA TYR A 377 -14.19 20.44 -7.10
C TYR A 377 -15.68 20.71 -6.80
N PRO A 378 -16.30 19.96 -5.87
CA PRO A 378 -17.67 20.21 -5.45
C PRO A 378 -17.82 21.54 -4.71
N ILE A 379 -18.85 22.32 -5.06
CA ILE A 379 -19.17 23.58 -4.35
C ILE A 379 -20.14 23.26 -3.21
N GLN A 380 -19.81 23.67 -1.99
CA GLN A 380 -20.59 23.33 -0.79
C GLN A 380 -21.57 24.45 -0.39
N ASP A 381 -22.48 24.79 -1.31
CA ASP A 381 -23.49 25.85 -1.14
C ASP A 381 -24.94 25.35 -1.23
N GLY A 382 -25.17 24.03 -1.16
CA GLY A 382 -26.48 23.39 -1.32
C GLY A 382 -26.97 23.28 -2.76
N THR A 383 -26.19 23.72 -3.75
CA THR A 383 -26.61 23.68 -5.16
C THR A 383 -26.21 22.40 -5.88
N GLY A 384 -25.23 21.66 -5.37
CA GLY A 384 -24.63 20.49 -6.04
C GLY A 384 -23.82 20.84 -7.29
N ARG A 385 -23.51 22.12 -7.52
CA ARG A 385 -22.69 22.55 -8.66
C ARG A 385 -21.24 22.12 -8.48
N LEU A 386 -20.56 21.89 -9.60
CA LEU A 386 -19.16 21.47 -9.65
C LEU A 386 -18.34 22.50 -10.40
N LEU A 387 -17.13 22.78 -9.93
CA LEU A 387 -16.07 23.35 -10.76
C LEU A 387 -15.28 22.22 -11.39
N VAL A 388 -15.07 22.29 -12.71
CA VAL A 388 -14.41 21.23 -13.45
C VAL A 388 -13.36 21.80 -14.38
N SER A 389 -12.23 21.11 -14.49
CA SER A 389 -11.37 21.22 -15.65
C SER A 389 -11.85 20.24 -16.72
N TRP A 390 -12.23 20.74 -17.89
CA TRP A 390 -12.76 19.93 -18.98
C TRP A 390 -12.22 20.36 -20.33
N SER A 391 -11.80 19.37 -21.12
CA SER A 391 -11.38 19.50 -22.51
C SER A 391 -12.49 19.03 -23.44
N GLN A 392 -12.89 19.87 -24.39
CA GLN A 392 -13.84 19.49 -25.43
C GLN A 392 -13.17 18.56 -26.45
N CYS A 393 -13.90 17.53 -26.89
CA CYS A 393 -13.45 16.67 -27.98
C CYS A 393 -13.35 17.41 -29.32
N ARG A 394 -12.18 17.30 -29.96
CA ARG A 394 -11.87 17.89 -31.27
C ARG A 394 -11.08 16.89 -32.11
N LEU A 395 -11.28 16.95 -33.42
CA LEU A 395 -10.56 16.13 -34.39
C LEU A 395 -9.78 17.01 -35.36
N ILE A 396 -8.68 16.49 -35.91
CA ILE A 396 -7.89 17.10 -36.98
C ILE A 396 -7.69 16.13 -38.15
N ASP A 397 -7.46 16.68 -39.34
CA ASP A 397 -7.04 15.90 -40.52
C ASP A 397 -5.67 15.25 -40.28
N ILE A 398 -5.51 13.98 -40.67
CA ILE A 398 -4.19 13.36 -40.83
C ILE A 398 -3.46 14.10 -41.95
N VAL A 399 -2.51 14.95 -41.58
CA VAL A 399 -1.73 15.73 -42.55
C VAL A 399 -0.71 14.80 -43.20
N ASP A 400 -0.80 14.61 -44.53
CA ASP A 400 0.25 13.92 -45.28
C ASP A 400 1.55 14.75 -45.22
N PRO A 401 2.61 14.26 -44.56
CA PRO A 401 3.86 15.00 -44.40
C PRO A 401 4.56 15.29 -45.75
N ALA A 402 4.15 14.61 -46.84
CA ALA A 402 4.64 14.86 -48.19
C ALA A 402 4.08 16.15 -48.83
N VAL A 403 3.04 16.78 -48.25
CA VAL A 403 2.44 18.01 -48.78
C VAL A 403 3.23 19.24 -48.29
N GLN A 404 3.82 19.98 -49.23
CA GLN A 404 4.58 21.20 -48.96
C GLN A 404 4.06 22.41 -49.76
N PRO A 405 3.68 23.52 -49.10
CA PRO A 405 3.71 23.75 -47.65
C PRO A 405 2.63 22.94 -46.90
N PRO A 406 2.79 22.70 -45.58
CA PRO A 406 1.76 22.06 -44.78
C PRO A 406 0.44 22.84 -44.89
N LEU A 407 -0.67 22.13 -45.03
CA LEU A 407 -1.99 22.75 -45.00
C LEU A 407 -2.29 23.26 -43.58
N PRO A 408 -3.07 24.35 -43.42
CA PRO A 408 -3.50 24.79 -42.11
C PRO A 408 -4.34 23.69 -41.43
N VAL A 409 -4.06 23.43 -40.15
CA VAL A 409 -4.82 22.49 -39.32
C VAL A 409 -6.27 22.98 -39.23
N VAL A 410 -7.22 22.10 -39.55
CA VAL A 410 -8.65 22.35 -39.43
C VAL A 410 -9.18 21.48 -38.31
N PHE A 411 -9.87 22.10 -37.35
CA PHE A 411 -10.52 21.40 -36.25
C PHE A 411 -11.97 21.06 -36.60
N TYR A 412 -12.35 19.82 -36.33
CA TYR A 412 -13.68 19.31 -36.52
C TYR A 412 -14.28 18.88 -35.17
N PRO A 413 -15.61 19.06 -34.96
CA PRO A 413 -16.26 18.52 -33.78
C PRO A 413 -16.33 16.99 -33.84
N CYS A 414 -16.30 16.33 -32.70
CA CYS A 414 -16.51 14.89 -32.56
C CYS A 414 -17.99 14.49 -32.74
N SER A 415 -18.51 14.71 -33.94
CA SER A 415 -19.84 14.20 -34.34
C SER A 415 -19.74 12.77 -34.87
N ASP A 416 -20.84 12.00 -34.80
CA ASP A 416 -20.90 10.62 -35.32
C ASP A 416 -20.35 10.48 -36.75
N VAL A 417 -20.55 11.50 -37.60
CA VAL A 417 -20.07 11.52 -38.99
C VAL A 417 -18.55 11.66 -39.07
N ASN A 418 -17.95 12.46 -38.18
CA ASN A 418 -16.52 12.70 -38.18
C ASN A 418 -15.76 11.58 -37.46
N LEU A 419 -16.33 11.00 -36.40
CA LEU A 419 -15.71 9.92 -35.64
C LEU A 419 -15.49 8.65 -36.47
N ILE A 420 -16.33 8.38 -37.47
CA ILE A 420 -16.16 7.23 -38.37
C ILE A 420 -15.21 7.51 -39.55
N ASN A 421 -14.68 8.73 -39.68
CA ASN A 421 -13.80 9.09 -40.79
C ASN A 421 -12.35 8.68 -40.48
N PRO A 422 -11.76 7.72 -41.21
CA PRO A 422 -10.40 7.24 -40.94
C PRO A 422 -9.30 8.25 -41.29
N LEU A 423 -9.68 9.41 -41.84
CA LEU A 423 -8.75 10.52 -42.13
C LEU A 423 -8.66 11.53 -40.97
N TYR A 424 -9.40 11.31 -39.88
CA TYR A 424 -9.38 12.17 -38.71
C TYR A 424 -8.76 11.44 -37.51
N VAL A 425 -8.01 12.20 -36.71
CA VAL A 425 -7.47 11.76 -35.41
C VAL A 425 -7.86 12.77 -34.34
N GLU A 426 -7.83 12.36 -33.07
CA GLU A 426 -8.04 13.27 -31.95
C GLU A 426 -6.98 14.38 -31.98
N ALA A 427 -7.44 15.61 -31.78
CA ALA A 427 -6.55 16.74 -31.62
C ALA A 427 -6.04 16.81 -30.18
N ASP A 428 -4.90 17.46 -29.98
CA ASP A 428 -4.41 17.73 -28.62
C ASP A 428 -5.50 18.37 -27.73
N PRO A 429 -5.55 17.99 -26.44
CA PRO A 429 -6.59 18.44 -25.54
C PRO A 429 -6.49 19.94 -25.30
N ILE A 430 -7.65 20.57 -25.05
CA ILE A 430 -7.73 22.00 -24.75
C ILE A 430 -8.61 22.20 -23.52
N TYR A 431 -8.01 21.98 -22.36
CA TYR A 431 -8.71 22.13 -21.10
C TYR A 431 -9.10 23.59 -20.88
N GLY A 432 -10.22 23.80 -20.21
CA GLY A 432 -10.66 25.07 -19.65
C GLY A 432 -11.38 24.82 -18.33
N ILE A 433 -11.65 25.89 -17.58
CA ILE A 433 -12.39 25.79 -16.32
C ILE A 433 -13.85 26.13 -16.55
N TRP A 434 -14.74 25.26 -16.08
CA TRP A 434 -16.18 25.36 -16.25
C TRP A 434 -16.90 25.19 -14.92
N ILE A 435 -18.10 25.75 -14.82
CA ILE A 435 -19.07 25.36 -13.80
C ILE A 435 -20.08 24.42 -14.44
N TYR A 436 -20.28 23.26 -13.83
CA TYR A 436 -21.29 22.28 -14.20
C TYR A 436 -22.43 22.31 -13.19
N ASP A 437 -23.66 22.51 -13.64
CA ASP A 437 -24.86 22.37 -12.82
C ASP A 437 -25.59 21.07 -13.19
N PRO A 438 -25.58 20.04 -12.31
CA PRO A 438 -26.22 18.77 -12.61
C PRO A 438 -27.76 18.84 -12.63
N ARG A 439 -28.38 19.89 -12.09
CA ARG A 439 -29.85 20.02 -12.03
C ARG A 439 -30.43 20.53 -13.35
N ASP A 440 -29.73 21.48 -13.95
CA ASP A 440 -30.11 22.09 -15.23
C ASP A 440 -29.33 21.47 -16.41
N GLU A 441 -28.38 20.56 -16.12
CA GLU A 441 -27.48 19.93 -17.10
C GLU A 441 -26.72 20.96 -17.94
N THR A 442 -26.29 22.06 -17.29
CA THR A 442 -25.59 23.15 -17.97
C THR A 442 -24.11 23.16 -17.62
N GLN A 443 -23.28 23.51 -18.61
CA GLN A 443 -21.85 23.72 -18.43
C GLN A 443 -21.49 25.11 -18.95
N LEU A 444 -21.02 25.99 -18.08
CA LEU A 444 -20.73 27.39 -18.40
C LEU A 444 -19.22 27.68 -18.22
N PRO A 445 -18.57 28.32 -19.20
CA PRO A 445 -17.13 28.58 -19.10
C PRO A 445 -16.87 29.63 -18.03
N ILE A 446 -15.80 29.44 -17.25
CA ILE A 446 -15.25 30.43 -16.31
C ILE A 446 -13.89 30.91 -16.79
N VAL A 447 -13.05 29.99 -17.24
CA VAL A 447 -11.77 30.28 -17.89
C VAL A 447 -11.82 29.60 -19.26
N PRO A 448 -11.82 30.38 -20.35
CA PRO A 448 -11.87 29.79 -21.68
C PRO A 448 -10.59 28.98 -21.95
N PRO A 449 -10.69 27.88 -22.71
CA PRO A 449 -9.54 27.07 -23.08
C PRO A 449 -8.56 27.84 -23.98
N GLU A 450 -7.28 27.48 -23.95
CA GLU A 450 -6.18 28.12 -24.69
C GLU A 450 -5.27 27.05 -25.32
N GLU A 451 -4.97 27.17 -26.62
CA GLU A 451 -4.12 26.20 -27.33
C GLU A 451 -2.71 26.16 -26.74
N GLY A 452 -2.12 24.97 -26.65
CA GLY A 452 -0.79 24.77 -26.07
C GLY A 452 -0.77 24.78 -24.54
N PHE A 453 -1.91 24.94 -23.89
CA PHE A 453 -2.04 24.93 -22.44
C PHE A 453 -3.17 23.99 -21.99
N MET A 454 -3.00 23.49 -20.78
CA MET A 454 -4.04 22.82 -20.02
C MET A 454 -4.26 23.54 -18.68
N PHE A 455 -5.49 23.47 -18.19
CA PHE A 455 -5.82 23.93 -16.85
C PHE A 455 -6.00 22.67 -16.03
N THR A 456 -4.99 22.28 -15.26
CA THR A 456 -5.02 20.97 -14.60
C THR A 456 -6.03 20.95 -13.47
N GLU A 457 -6.14 22.04 -12.70
CA GLU A 457 -6.92 22.03 -11.48
C GLU A 457 -7.67 23.33 -11.20
N VAL A 458 -8.69 23.23 -10.35
CA VAL A 458 -9.48 24.37 -9.86
C VAL A 458 -10.04 24.08 -8.47
N ALA A 459 -10.03 25.10 -7.60
CA ALA A 459 -10.69 25.08 -6.31
C ALA A 459 -11.41 26.41 -6.02
N SER A 460 -12.49 26.33 -5.24
CA SER A 460 -13.30 27.49 -4.83
C SER A 460 -13.07 27.84 -3.36
N ALA A 461 -12.96 29.13 -3.08
CA ALA A 461 -12.78 29.69 -1.74
C ALA A 461 -14.11 30.05 -1.06
N ASP A 462 -15.15 29.27 -1.32
CA ASP A 462 -16.36 29.28 -0.50
C ASP A 462 -16.04 28.76 0.91
N PRO A 463 -16.44 29.48 1.97
CA PRO A 463 -16.26 28.99 3.33
C PRO A 463 -17.06 27.71 3.57
N ARG A 464 -16.38 26.70 4.11
CA ARG A 464 -16.91 25.37 4.42
C ARG A 464 -16.95 25.14 5.93
N ALA A 465 -17.79 24.20 6.37
CA ALA A 465 -17.79 23.78 7.76
C ALA A 465 -16.51 23.00 8.08
N LEU A 466 -15.91 23.26 9.24
CA LEU A 466 -14.83 22.42 9.75
C LEU A 466 -15.40 21.05 10.16
N PRO A 467 -14.83 19.94 9.66
CA PRO A 467 -15.14 18.61 10.16
C PRO A 467 -14.82 18.46 11.65
N PRO A 468 -15.39 17.45 12.33
CA PRO A 468 -14.99 17.08 13.68
C PRO A 468 -13.49 16.81 13.76
N LEU A 469 -12.88 17.23 14.87
CA LEU A 469 -11.50 16.89 15.17
C LEU A 469 -11.44 15.46 15.72
N ILE A 470 -10.61 14.62 15.08
CA ILE A 470 -10.16 13.33 15.61
C ILE A 470 -8.79 13.57 16.22
N LEU A 471 -8.63 13.33 17.52
CA LEU A 471 -7.33 13.51 18.18
C LEU A 471 -6.42 12.32 17.87
N ASP A 472 -5.13 12.61 17.73
CA ASP A 472 -4.11 11.58 17.61
C ASP A 472 -4.17 10.63 18.82
N GLU A 473 -3.88 9.35 18.57
CA GLU A 473 -3.79 8.33 19.61
C GLU A 473 -5.12 8.03 20.35
N GLU A 474 -6.28 8.32 19.73
CA GLU A 474 -7.60 7.95 20.26
C GLU A 474 -7.85 6.44 20.24
N ASN A 475 -7.42 5.74 19.18
CA ASN A 475 -7.53 4.29 19.09
C ASN A 475 -6.33 3.60 19.73
N ARG A 476 -6.34 3.47 21.07
CA ARG A 476 -5.26 2.83 21.85
C ARG A 476 -5.69 1.53 22.50
N PHE A 477 -4.80 0.54 22.47
CA PHE A 477 -4.90 -0.63 23.34
C PHE A 477 -4.52 -0.27 24.78
N LEU A 478 -5.50 -0.19 25.67
CA LEU A 478 -5.33 0.38 27.01
C LEU A 478 -4.73 -0.59 28.05
N LEU A 479 -4.69 -1.90 27.75
CA LEU A 479 -4.21 -2.89 28.72
C LEU A 479 -2.68 -2.92 28.83
N ASP A 480 -1.98 -2.45 27.79
CA ASP A 480 -0.53 -2.29 27.79
C ASP A 480 -0.14 -0.85 27.41
N PRO A 481 0.13 0.03 28.41
CA PRO A 481 0.55 1.40 28.14
C PRO A 481 2.00 1.51 27.63
N GLY A 482 2.78 0.43 27.61
CA GLY A 482 4.18 0.43 27.14
C GLY A 482 4.31 0.52 25.61
N LEU A 483 3.32 0.02 24.88
CA LEU A 483 3.34 -0.17 23.42
C LEU A 483 3.85 1.04 22.63
N VAL A 484 3.44 2.25 23.00
CA VAL A 484 3.83 3.49 22.29
C VAL A 484 5.33 3.74 22.40
N ALA A 485 5.89 3.55 23.60
CA ALA A 485 7.31 3.73 23.85
C ALA A 485 8.16 2.63 23.20
N ASP A 486 7.60 1.42 23.09
CA ASP A 486 8.25 0.25 22.53
C ASP A 486 8.11 0.17 21.00
N GLY A 487 7.32 1.06 20.39
CA GLY A 487 7.08 1.07 18.94
C GLY A 487 6.21 -0.11 18.48
N GLU A 488 5.33 -0.57 19.35
CA GLU A 488 4.48 -1.75 19.18
C GLU A 488 3.01 -1.34 19.03
N ALA A 489 2.22 -2.22 18.45
CA ALA A 489 0.77 -2.15 18.34
C ALA A 489 0.18 -3.55 18.53
N VAL A 490 -1.14 -3.68 18.57
CA VAL A 490 -1.80 -4.98 18.76
C VAL A 490 -2.74 -5.26 17.60
N ILE A 491 -2.65 -6.46 17.05
CA ILE A 491 -3.66 -7.00 16.14
C ILE A 491 -4.55 -8.00 16.88
N SER A 492 -5.85 -7.93 16.65
CA SER A 492 -6.86 -8.86 17.16
C SER A 492 -7.66 -9.42 15.99
N ILE A 493 -7.73 -10.75 15.88
CA ILE A 493 -8.56 -11.46 14.90
C ILE A 493 -9.59 -12.27 15.67
N ARG A 494 -10.89 -12.02 15.45
CA ARG A 494 -11.95 -12.72 16.21
C ARG A 494 -11.96 -14.22 15.95
N SER A 495 -11.84 -14.64 14.70
CA SER A 495 -11.54 -16.04 14.37
C SER A 495 -10.88 -16.17 13.00
N VAL A 496 -9.79 -16.94 12.92
CA VAL A 496 -9.18 -17.34 11.63
C VAL A 496 -10.01 -18.36 10.85
N TYR A 497 -11.10 -18.86 11.42
CA TYR A 497 -12.07 -19.75 10.76
C TYR A 497 -13.29 -18.98 10.22
N ASP A 498 -13.40 -17.68 10.49
CA ASP A 498 -14.38 -16.80 9.87
C ASP A 498 -13.81 -16.30 8.53
N PHE A 499 -14.44 -16.67 7.42
CA PHE A 499 -14.11 -16.17 6.08
C PHE A 499 -15.30 -15.41 5.51
N ASP A 500 -15.15 -14.10 5.35
CA ASP A 500 -16.17 -13.21 4.81
C ASP A 500 -17.54 -13.32 5.55
N GLY A 501 -17.48 -13.42 6.88
CA GLY A 501 -18.65 -13.57 7.76
C GLY A 501 -19.23 -14.99 7.81
N THR A 502 -18.52 -15.98 7.27
CA THR A 502 -18.95 -17.38 7.25
C THR A 502 -17.91 -18.30 7.89
N ALA A 503 -18.34 -19.12 8.85
CA ALA A 503 -17.46 -20.11 9.46
C ALA A 503 -17.13 -21.25 8.46
N VAL A 504 -15.84 -21.50 8.23
CA VAL A 504 -15.36 -22.63 7.39
C VAL A 504 -15.10 -23.91 8.20
N ALA A 505 -15.29 -23.85 9.53
CA ALA A 505 -15.19 -24.96 10.45
C ALA A 505 -16.25 -24.84 11.57
N ASP A 506 -16.47 -25.92 12.32
CA ASP A 506 -17.33 -25.91 13.51
C ASP A 506 -16.56 -25.28 14.69
N ILE A 507 -16.64 -23.95 14.82
CA ILE A 507 -15.83 -23.18 15.77
C ILE A 507 -16.13 -23.60 17.21
N ASP A 508 -17.39 -23.86 17.56
CA ASP A 508 -17.76 -24.30 18.90
C ASP A 508 -17.14 -25.66 19.25
N ALA A 509 -17.12 -26.60 18.30
CA ALA A 509 -16.48 -27.89 18.49
C ALA A 509 -14.95 -27.77 18.61
N LEU A 510 -14.32 -26.91 17.80
CA LEU A 510 -12.87 -26.64 17.88
C LEU A 510 -12.49 -25.95 19.19
N ALA A 511 -13.36 -25.07 19.69
CA ALA A 511 -13.18 -24.32 20.93
C ALA A 511 -13.32 -25.20 22.19
N ASP A 512 -13.98 -26.37 22.10
CA ASP A 512 -14.18 -27.26 23.25
C ASP A 512 -13.09 -28.35 23.31
N PRO A 513 -12.10 -28.24 24.23
CA PRO A 513 -11.06 -29.26 24.37
C PRO A 513 -11.60 -30.63 24.81
N ALA A 514 -12.85 -30.74 25.28
CA ALA A 514 -13.50 -32.03 25.49
C ALA A 514 -13.87 -32.76 24.18
N GLN A 515 -13.97 -32.03 23.07
CA GLN A 515 -14.36 -32.55 21.76
C GLN A 515 -13.18 -32.60 20.78
N THR A 516 -12.32 -31.58 20.81
CA THR A 516 -11.23 -31.41 19.85
C THR A 516 -9.88 -31.35 20.55
N THR A 517 -8.94 -32.20 20.14
CA THR A 517 -7.54 -32.16 20.59
C THR A 517 -6.72 -31.18 19.77
N ALA A 518 -5.58 -30.75 20.30
CA ALA A 518 -4.65 -29.84 19.65
C ALA A 518 -4.33 -30.19 18.18
N ASP A 519 -4.01 -31.46 17.91
CA ASP A 519 -3.62 -31.99 16.59
C ASP A 519 -4.79 -32.08 15.58
N GLN A 520 -6.03 -31.97 16.05
CA GLN A 520 -7.22 -31.92 15.19
C GLN A 520 -7.54 -30.50 14.71
N ARG A 521 -6.92 -29.47 15.29
CA ARG A 521 -7.14 -28.07 14.91
C ARG A 521 -6.29 -27.70 13.68
N PRO A 522 -6.89 -27.25 12.56
CA PRO A 522 -6.13 -26.90 11.36
C PRO A 522 -5.21 -25.69 11.58
N ALA A 523 -5.74 -24.59 12.10
CA ALA A 523 -4.97 -23.40 12.42
C ALA A 523 -4.37 -23.52 13.81
N ARG A 524 -3.08 -23.26 13.92
CA ARG A 524 -2.30 -23.45 15.16
C ARG A 524 -1.55 -22.20 15.57
N PHE A 525 -1.05 -21.44 14.60
CA PHE A 525 -0.35 -20.19 14.84
C PHE A 525 -0.69 -19.12 13.82
N LEU A 526 -0.54 -17.87 14.24
CA LEU A 526 -0.48 -16.71 13.37
C LEU A 526 0.99 -16.35 13.18
N ARG A 527 1.41 -16.15 11.94
CA ARG A 527 2.72 -15.62 11.57
C ARG A 527 2.55 -14.24 10.96
N ILE A 528 3.34 -13.28 11.45
CA ILE A 528 3.42 -11.94 10.88
C ILE A 528 4.65 -11.85 9.97
N VAL A 529 4.45 -11.32 8.78
CA VAL A 529 5.48 -11.14 7.75
C VAL A 529 5.58 -9.66 7.44
N LYS A 530 6.79 -9.13 7.34
CA LYS A 530 7.08 -7.73 7.01
C LYS A 530 7.60 -7.64 5.57
N ALA A 531 7.19 -6.60 4.84
CA ALA A 531 7.79 -6.26 3.56
C ALA A 531 9.26 -5.85 3.75
N VAL A 532 10.10 -6.15 2.76
CA VAL A 532 11.41 -5.54 2.62
C VAL A 532 11.36 -4.62 1.42
N SER A 533 11.38 -3.32 1.71
CA SER A 533 11.40 -2.28 0.68
C SER A 533 12.70 -2.35 -0.12
N LEU A 534 12.63 -1.96 -1.40
CA LEU A 534 13.78 -1.99 -2.30
C LEU A 534 14.43 -0.61 -2.38
N PRO A 535 15.77 -0.53 -2.34
CA PRO A 535 16.48 0.71 -2.61
C PRO A 535 16.43 1.04 -4.10
N ASP A 536 16.91 2.24 -4.44
CA ASP A 536 17.16 2.63 -5.82
C ASP A 536 18.17 1.68 -6.50
N GLU A 537 18.01 1.41 -7.79
CA GLU A 537 18.95 0.57 -8.55
C GLU A 537 20.35 1.22 -8.64
N ASP A 538 20.43 2.56 -8.60
CA ASP A 538 21.70 3.29 -8.58
C ASP A 538 22.43 3.13 -7.22
N ASP A 539 21.69 2.84 -6.14
CA ASP A 539 22.25 2.53 -4.82
C ASP A 539 22.68 1.06 -4.74
N ILE A 540 21.81 0.13 -5.20
CA ILE A 540 22.06 -1.31 -5.24
C ILE A 540 21.46 -1.93 -6.51
N GLY A 541 22.31 -2.34 -7.45
CA GLY A 541 21.88 -3.07 -8.65
C GLY A 541 21.40 -4.48 -8.34
N LEU A 542 20.09 -4.65 -8.15
CA LEU A 542 19.44 -5.93 -7.84
C LEU A 542 18.94 -6.63 -9.11
N GLU A 543 19.75 -7.55 -9.62
CA GLU A 543 19.38 -8.43 -10.74
C GLU A 543 18.29 -9.45 -10.36
N ASP A 544 17.60 -10.02 -11.35
CA ASP A 544 16.52 -11.00 -11.14
C ASP A 544 16.97 -12.24 -10.33
N GLU A 545 18.23 -12.62 -10.46
CA GLU A 545 18.84 -13.72 -9.71
C GLU A 545 18.84 -13.46 -8.19
N ALA A 546 18.84 -12.20 -7.73
CA ALA A 546 18.79 -11.91 -6.30
C ALA A 546 17.47 -12.39 -5.65
N PHE A 547 16.39 -12.45 -6.43
CA PHE A 547 15.08 -12.90 -5.99
C PHE A 547 14.89 -14.40 -6.24
N GLY A 548 15.02 -14.85 -7.49
CA GLY A 548 14.76 -16.25 -7.87
C GLY A 548 13.36 -16.48 -8.44
N PRO A 549 12.65 -17.60 -8.15
CA PRO A 549 11.47 -18.02 -8.90
C PRO A 549 10.22 -17.15 -8.68
N ALA A 550 10.25 -16.20 -7.73
CA ALA A 550 9.09 -15.43 -7.32
C ALA A 550 9.40 -13.94 -7.05
N ARG A 551 10.08 -13.26 -7.99
CA ARG A 551 10.33 -11.80 -7.92
C ARG A 551 9.09 -10.99 -7.56
N VAL A 552 7.95 -11.31 -8.18
CA VAL A 552 6.63 -10.68 -7.94
C VAL A 552 6.16 -10.68 -6.47
N LEU A 553 6.72 -11.56 -5.62
CA LEU A 553 6.39 -11.54 -4.19
C LEU A 553 7.21 -10.54 -3.39
N GLY A 554 8.32 -10.04 -3.92
CA GLY A 554 9.28 -9.20 -3.22
C GLY A 554 10.06 -9.97 -2.14
N MET A 555 11.05 -9.30 -1.57
CA MET A 555 11.81 -9.77 -0.40
C MET A 555 10.98 -9.61 0.88
N LYS A 556 11.10 -10.55 1.82
CA LYS A 556 10.27 -10.58 3.04
C LYS A 556 11.01 -11.09 4.26
N GLU A 557 10.55 -10.62 5.41
CA GLU A 557 11.05 -11.04 6.72
C GLU A 557 9.91 -11.56 7.58
N ILE A 558 10.21 -12.52 8.46
CA ILE A 558 9.24 -12.98 9.45
C ILE A 558 9.45 -12.18 10.74
N VAL A 559 8.37 -11.59 11.24
CA VAL A 559 8.37 -10.82 12.50
C VAL A 559 8.28 -11.73 13.71
N GLY A 560 7.46 -12.78 13.62
CA GLY A 560 7.25 -13.72 14.72
C GLY A 560 5.92 -14.45 14.63
N TYR A 561 5.67 -15.25 15.66
CA TYR A 561 4.53 -16.14 15.79
C TYR A 561 3.73 -15.82 17.06
N SER A 562 2.42 -16.07 17.01
CA SER A 562 1.57 -16.21 18.19
C SER A 562 0.66 -17.43 18.04
N MET A 563 0.21 -17.99 19.16
CA MET A 563 -0.74 -19.11 19.13
C MET A 563 -2.10 -18.67 18.62
N VAL A 564 -2.75 -19.54 17.85
CA VAL A 564 -4.17 -19.46 17.55
C VAL A 564 -4.92 -20.23 18.63
N GLU A 565 -5.84 -19.53 19.30
CA GLU A 565 -6.65 -20.12 20.37
C GLU A 565 -7.65 -21.15 19.81
N PRO A 566 -8.23 -22.03 20.64
CA PRO A 566 -9.12 -23.09 20.17
C PRO A 566 -10.32 -22.63 19.31
N ASP A 567 -10.89 -21.46 19.61
CA ASP A 567 -11.96 -20.80 18.82
C ASP A 567 -11.45 -20.12 17.53
N GLY A 568 -10.16 -20.22 17.24
CA GLY A 568 -9.51 -19.55 16.11
C GLY A 568 -9.15 -18.09 16.37
N SER A 569 -9.44 -17.54 17.55
CA SER A 569 -9.08 -16.16 17.88
C SER A 569 -7.57 -15.99 18.07
N VAL A 570 -7.05 -14.81 17.76
CA VAL A 570 -5.64 -14.45 17.96
C VAL A 570 -5.56 -13.01 18.43
N MET A 571 -4.70 -12.74 19.40
CA MET A 571 -4.31 -11.38 19.77
C MET A 571 -2.80 -11.37 19.99
N MET A 572 -2.08 -10.48 19.29
CA MET A 572 -0.62 -10.40 19.41
C MET A 572 -0.10 -9.00 19.18
N LYS A 573 1.03 -8.68 19.81
CA LYS A 573 1.80 -7.47 19.48
C LYS A 573 2.41 -7.59 18.09
N VAL A 574 2.58 -6.45 17.44
CA VAL A 574 3.24 -6.30 16.14
C VAL A 574 4.04 -5.01 16.13
N PRO A 575 5.12 -4.91 15.32
CA PRO A 575 5.79 -3.64 15.13
C PRO A 575 4.84 -2.62 14.50
N ALA A 576 4.85 -1.39 15.02
CA ALA A 576 4.15 -0.27 14.42
C ALA A 576 4.97 0.33 13.26
N ASN A 577 4.32 1.17 12.44
CA ASN A 577 4.96 1.97 11.40
C ASN A 577 5.70 1.12 10.34
N THR A 578 5.11 0.00 9.95
CA THR A 578 5.67 -0.91 8.94
C THR A 578 4.57 -1.61 8.15
N ALA A 579 4.86 -1.97 6.90
CA ALA A 579 4.00 -2.79 6.06
C ALA A 579 4.04 -4.26 6.51
N LEU A 580 2.87 -4.81 6.89
CA LEU A 580 2.73 -6.17 7.39
C LEU A 580 1.77 -7.02 6.54
N GLN A 581 1.99 -8.33 6.59
CA GLN A 581 1.15 -9.39 6.06
C GLN A 581 0.91 -10.45 7.14
N ILE A 582 -0.20 -11.16 7.00
CA ILE A 582 -0.64 -12.20 7.93
C ILE A 582 -0.55 -13.56 7.23
N SER A 583 -0.14 -14.59 7.98
CA SER A 583 -0.19 -15.98 7.53
C SER A 583 -0.71 -16.86 8.65
N VAL A 584 -1.85 -17.52 8.44
CA VAL A 584 -2.35 -18.57 9.33
C VAL A 584 -1.62 -19.86 8.98
N VAL A 585 -1.04 -20.52 9.99
CA VAL A 585 -0.21 -21.72 9.79
C VAL A 585 -0.66 -22.90 10.65
N ASP A 586 -0.33 -24.10 10.19
CA ASP A 586 -0.54 -25.35 10.91
C ASP A 586 0.51 -25.59 12.02
N GLY A 587 0.43 -26.75 12.66
CA GLY A 587 1.32 -27.16 13.74
C GLY A 587 2.78 -27.33 13.32
N ASP A 588 3.04 -27.48 12.02
CA ASP A 588 4.37 -27.60 11.42
C ASP A 588 4.91 -26.27 10.87
N GLY A 589 4.16 -25.17 11.06
CA GLY A 589 4.54 -23.83 10.61
C GLY A 589 4.27 -23.56 9.12
N ARG A 590 3.47 -24.40 8.46
CA ARG A 590 3.13 -24.27 7.03
C ARG A 590 1.87 -23.43 6.86
N ARG A 591 1.88 -22.45 5.96
CA ARG A 591 0.71 -21.62 5.67
C ARG A 591 -0.43 -22.48 5.11
N ILE A 592 -1.59 -22.42 5.76
CA ILE A 592 -2.80 -23.17 5.37
C ILE A 592 -3.83 -22.34 4.59
N THR A 593 -3.64 -21.03 4.54
CA THR A 593 -4.51 -20.11 3.79
C THR A 593 -3.86 -19.63 2.50
N ALA A 594 -4.66 -18.98 1.65
CA ALA A 594 -4.10 -18.11 0.62
C ALA A 594 -3.18 -17.05 1.25
N ARG A 595 -2.21 -16.58 0.48
CA ARG A 595 -1.31 -15.51 0.91
C ARG A 595 -2.12 -14.22 1.05
N HIS A 596 -1.96 -13.53 2.18
CA HIS A 596 -2.45 -12.17 2.34
C HIS A 596 -1.66 -11.23 1.43
N GLN A 597 -2.28 -10.77 0.33
CA GLN A 597 -1.67 -9.88 -0.66
C GLN A 597 -2.17 -8.45 -0.47
N ASN A 598 -1.99 -7.93 0.74
CA ASN A 598 -2.25 -6.53 1.08
C ASN A 598 -1.30 -6.09 2.20
N TRP A 599 -0.95 -4.81 2.22
CA TRP A 599 -0.10 -4.21 3.25
C TRP A 599 -0.96 -3.54 4.31
N ILE A 600 -1.08 -4.19 5.47
CA ILE A 600 -1.63 -3.52 6.66
C ILE A 600 -0.55 -2.73 7.36
N GLN A 601 -0.96 -1.70 8.10
CA GLN A 601 -0.09 -0.92 8.97
C GLN A 601 -0.81 -0.67 10.29
N LEU A 602 -0.04 -0.46 11.35
CA LEU A 602 -0.55 0.00 12.63
C LEU A 602 0.33 1.14 13.14
N ARG A 603 -0.28 2.06 13.90
CA ARG A 603 0.41 3.15 14.61
C ARG A 603 0.78 2.71 16.04
N PRO A 604 1.80 3.32 16.66
CA PRO A 604 2.22 2.92 18.01
C PRO A 604 1.07 2.98 19.01
N GLY A 605 0.87 1.90 19.76
CA GLY A 605 -0.22 1.73 20.73
C GLY A 605 -1.58 1.38 20.12
N GLN A 606 -1.71 1.30 18.79
CA GLN A 606 -3.00 1.04 18.14
C GLN A 606 -3.51 -0.38 18.41
N LEU A 607 -4.83 -0.53 18.54
CA LEU A 607 -5.53 -1.80 18.36
C LEU A 607 -6.12 -1.87 16.94
N LEU A 608 -5.71 -2.87 16.16
CA LEU A 608 -6.34 -3.22 14.89
C LEU A 608 -7.20 -4.47 15.08
N GLU A 609 -8.49 -4.36 14.78
CA GLU A 609 -9.44 -5.46 14.91
C GLU A 609 -9.84 -5.99 13.53
N CYS A 610 -9.86 -7.32 13.41
CA CYS A 610 -10.31 -8.03 12.23
C CYS A 610 -11.38 -9.04 12.63
N THR A 611 -12.53 -9.01 11.96
CA THR A 611 -13.60 -10.00 12.18
C THR A 611 -13.15 -11.41 11.81
N GLY A 612 -12.43 -11.56 10.69
CA GLY A 612 -11.97 -12.85 10.19
C GLY A 612 -10.99 -12.70 9.03
N CYS A 613 -10.75 -13.80 8.33
CA CYS A 613 -9.96 -13.88 7.11
C CYS A 613 -10.80 -13.61 5.85
N HIS A 614 -10.14 -13.40 4.71
CA HIS A 614 -10.77 -13.18 3.41
C HIS A 614 -10.61 -14.39 2.49
N ALA A 615 -11.64 -14.73 1.72
CA ALA A 615 -11.51 -15.73 0.65
C ALA A 615 -11.02 -15.06 -0.65
N ALA A 616 -9.79 -15.38 -1.07
CA ALA A 616 -9.15 -14.78 -2.25
C ALA A 616 -9.93 -14.88 -3.58
N GLN A 617 -10.96 -15.73 -3.66
CA GLN A 617 -11.83 -15.92 -4.84
C GLN A 617 -13.32 -15.71 -4.52
N GLY A 618 -13.62 -15.03 -3.41
CA GLY A 618 -14.99 -14.79 -2.96
C GLY A 618 -15.74 -13.74 -3.77
N GLY A 619 -15.04 -12.91 -4.57
CA GLY A 619 -15.63 -11.81 -5.34
C GLY A 619 -16.22 -10.69 -4.48
N VAL A 620 -15.98 -10.75 -3.16
CA VAL A 620 -16.34 -9.74 -2.18
C VAL A 620 -15.05 -9.13 -1.65
N SER A 621 -15.09 -7.89 -1.24
CA SER A 621 -14.01 -7.19 -0.56
C SER A 621 -14.18 -7.30 0.95
N HIS A 622 -13.04 -7.43 1.62
CA HIS A 622 -12.87 -7.32 3.07
C HIS A 622 -11.92 -6.15 3.34
N GLY A 623 -11.72 -5.77 4.60
CA GLY A 623 -10.91 -4.63 5.00
C GLY A 623 -11.72 -3.46 5.58
N ARG A 624 -13.03 -3.66 5.85
CA ARG A 624 -13.85 -2.77 6.69
C ARG A 624 -14.58 -3.55 7.77
N PHE A 625 -14.71 -2.93 8.94
CA PHE A 625 -15.45 -3.52 10.07
C PHE A 625 -16.95 -3.74 9.78
N ASP A 626 -17.53 -2.97 8.85
CA ASP A 626 -18.93 -3.05 8.45
C ASP A 626 -19.15 -3.81 7.13
N ALA A 627 -18.14 -4.54 6.66
CA ALA A 627 -18.28 -5.40 5.49
C ALA A 627 -19.17 -6.63 5.77
N PHE A 628 -18.99 -7.28 6.92
CA PHE A 628 -19.69 -8.51 7.28
C PHE A 628 -20.01 -8.57 8.78
N ASP A 629 -21.04 -9.35 9.13
CA ASP A 629 -21.23 -9.84 10.50
C ASP A 629 -20.17 -10.89 10.82
N THR A 630 -19.82 -11.04 12.09
CA THR A 630 -18.90 -12.10 12.51
C THR A 630 -19.61 -13.46 12.47
N ALA A 631 -18.87 -14.49 12.07
CA ALA A 631 -19.29 -15.87 12.20
C ALA A 631 -19.10 -16.42 13.63
N TYR A 632 -18.40 -15.67 14.51
CA TYR A 632 -18.13 -16.07 15.89
C TYR A 632 -18.34 -14.92 16.88
N ASP A 633 -19.45 -15.01 17.62
CA ASP A 633 -19.87 -14.00 18.58
C ASP A 633 -19.04 -14.01 19.87
N GLY A 634 -18.21 -15.03 20.11
CA GLY A 634 -17.44 -15.17 21.36
C GLY A 634 -18.28 -15.74 22.50
N ALA A 635 -17.96 -15.38 23.74
CA ALA A 635 -18.61 -15.92 24.93
C ALA A 635 -20.10 -15.52 25.04
N ASP A 636 -20.98 -16.51 25.16
CA ASP A 636 -22.44 -16.31 25.28
C ASP A 636 -22.90 -15.74 26.63
N VAL A 637 -22.20 -16.09 27.71
CA VAL A 637 -22.62 -15.79 29.09
C VAL A 637 -21.44 -15.27 29.90
N ALA A 638 -21.64 -14.12 30.55
CA ALA A 638 -20.64 -13.54 31.42
C ALA A 638 -20.36 -14.43 32.65
N GLY A 639 -19.08 -14.62 32.98
CA GLY A 639 -18.65 -15.25 34.23
C GLY A 639 -18.80 -16.77 34.31
N THR A 640 -18.93 -17.46 33.17
CA THR A 640 -18.87 -18.92 33.06
C THR A 640 -17.68 -19.38 32.22
N SER A 641 -17.28 -20.66 32.36
CA SER A 641 -16.29 -21.26 31.47
C SER A 641 -16.75 -21.22 30.01
N PHE A 642 -15.88 -20.85 29.07
CA PHE A 642 -16.24 -20.75 27.63
C PHE A 642 -16.91 -22.05 27.18
N ASN A 643 -16.26 -23.18 27.49
CA ASN A 643 -16.75 -24.50 27.14
C ASN A 643 -16.62 -25.49 28.29
N SER A 644 -17.34 -26.61 28.16
CA SER A 644 -17.44 -27.63 29.21
C SER A 644 -16.10 -28.26 29.60
N GLY A 645 -15.13 -28.30 28.68
CA GLY A 645 -13.80 -28.86 28.90
C GLY A 645 -12.72 -27.91 29.41
N THR A 646 -13.05 -26.65 29.69
CA THR A 646 -12.02 -25.60 29.86
C THR A 646 -11.70 -25.24 31.33
N VAL A 647 -10.46 -24.83 31.61
CA VAL A 647 -9.95 -24.48 32.96
C VAL A 647 -10.59 -23.24 33.62
N ASP A 648 -11.31 -23.40 34.74
CA ASP A 648 -12.07 -22.31 35.41
C ASP A 648 -11.29 -21.01 35.69
N ALA A 649 -9.98 -21.08 35.91
CA ALA A 649 -9.15 -19.93 36.25
C ALA A 649 -8.93 -18.96 35.07
N LEU A 650 -9.08 -19.42 33.83
CA LEU A 650 -9.04 -18.58 32.63
C LEU A 650 -10.43 -18.03 32.26
N PHE A 651 -11.42 -18.16 33.15
CA PHE A 651 -12.82 -17.83 32.88
C PHE A 651 -13.46 -16.86 33.86
N VAL A 652 -13.46 -15.60 33.47
CA VAL A 652 -14.56 -14.66 33.73
C VAL A 652 -14.70 -13.81 32.47
N GLY A 653 -15.03 -14.45 31.33
CA GLY A 653 -15.25 -13.73 30.07
C GLY A 653 -16.46 -12.81 30.18
N ASP A 654 -16.38 -11.61 29.62
CA ASP A 654 -17.55 -10.77 29.36
C ASP A 654 -18.27 -11.29 28.10
N ILE A 655 -19.58 -11.02 28.00
CA ILE A 655 -20.36 -11.43 26.81
C ILE A 655 -19.70 -10.83 25.58
N GLY A 656 -19.41 -11.66 24.58
CA GLY A 656 -18.81 -11.25 23.31
C GLY A 656 -17.29 -11.39 23.22
N GLU A 657 -16.59 -11.62 24.35
CA GLU A 657 -15.14 -11.82 24.36
C GLU A 657 -14.77 -13.17 23.70
N THR A 658 -13.71 -13.17 22.91
CA THR A 658 -13.06 -14.36 22.35
C THR A 658 -12.04 -14.96 23.33
N MET A 659 -11.58 -16.19 23.08
CA MET A 659 -10.61 -16.86 23.94
C MET A 659 -9.29 -16.07 24.02
N ALA A 660 -8.84 -15.46 22.92
CA ALA A 660 -7.64 -14.62 22.88
C ALA A 660 -7.80 -13.31 23.69
N GLU A 661 -8.95 -12.64 23.57
CA GLU A 661 -9.24 -11.40 24.32
C GLU A 661 -9.26 -11.65 25.84
N VAL A 662 -9.87 -12.75 26.28
CA VAL A 662 -9.86 -13.13 27.71
C VAL A 662 -8.45 -13.42 28.18
N ARG A 663 -7.68 -14.16 27.39
CA ARG A 663 -6.30 -14.48 27.75
C ARG A 663 -5.44 -13.23 27.84
N ALA A 664 -5.59 -12.28 26.91
CA ALA A 664 -4.94 -10.98 26.94
C ALA A 664 -5.32 -10.17 28.18
N ARG A 665 -6.61 -10.07 28.50
CA ARG A 665 -7.09 -9.35 29.69
C ARG A 665 -6.52 -9.93 30.99
N ILE A 666 -6.47 -11.25 31.11
CA ILE A 666 -5.93 -11.92 32.31
C ILE A 666 -4.42 -11.77 32.39
N SER A 667 -3.69 -12.00 31.28
CA SER A 667 -2.23 -11.91 31.25
C SER A 667 -1.76 -10.48 31.49
N CYS A 668 -2.42 -9.47 30.94
CA CYS A 668 -2.12 -8.07 31.22
C CYS A 668 -2.41 -7.67 32.66
N GLY A 669 -3.47 -8.25 33.27
CA GLY A 669 -3.81 -7.99 34.66
C GLY A 669 -2.87 -8.63 35.69
N THR A 670 -2.12 -9.69 35.32
CA THR A 670 -1.42 -10.56 36.30
C THR A 670 0.00 -10.96 35.94
N ALA A 671 0.39 -10.86 34.67
CA ALA A 671 1.62 -11.40 34.09
C ALA A 671 2.12 -10.55 32.91
N ALA A 672 2.17 -9.21 33.09
CA ALA A 672 2.81 -8.27 32.16
C ALA A 672 2.44 -8.42 30.66
N CYS A 673 1.22 -8.88 30.35
CA CYS A 673 0.73 -9.11 28.99
C CYS A 673 1.45 -10.21 28.19
N ASP A 674 2.09 -11.18 28.85
CA ASP A 674 2.89 -12.24 28.20
C ASP A 674 2.13 -13.04 27.12
N SER A 675 0.79 -13.08 27.13
CA SER A 675 0.03 -13.79 26.08
C SER A 675 -0.01 -13.06 24.74
N LEU A 676 0.30 -11.75 24.72
CA LEU A 676 0.37 -10.95 23.51
C LEU A 676 1.78 -10.97 22.89
N GLU A 677 2.79 -11.40 23.66
CA GLU A 677 4.19 -11.40 23.25
C GLU A 677 4.41 -12.37 22.08
N PRO A 678 4.90 -11.87 20.93
CA PRO A 678 5.28 -12.72 19.82
C PRO A 678 6.50 -13.56 20.18
N SER A 679 6.71 -14.62 19.42
CA SER A 679 7.88 -15.49 19.55
C SER A 679 8.61 -15.59 18.21
N MET A 680 9.94 -15.59 18.26
CA MET A 680 10.75 -16.03 17.11
C MET A 680 10.67 -17.54 16.90
N ASP A 681 10.12 -18.27 17.87
CA ASP A 681 9.94 -19.71 17.86
C ASP A 681 8.48 -20.12 17.73
N ILE A 682 8.22 -21.30 17.16
CA ILE A 682 6.90 -21.93 17.27
C ILE A 682 6.83 -22.57 18.66
N VAL A 683 6.00 -22.01 19.52
CA VAL A 683 5.80 -22.45 20.92
C VAL A 683 4.33 -22.77 21.13
N TYR A 684 4.03 -24.05 21.40
CA TYR A 684 2.69 -24.47 21.77
C TYR A 684 2.63 -24.88 23.24
N ASP A 685 1.66 -24.33 23.95
CA ASP A 685 1.25 -24.74 25.28
C ASP A 685 -0.27 -24.86 25.36
N ASP A 686 -0.77 -26.00 25.84
CA ASP A 686 -2.19 -26.18 26.11
C ASP A 686 -2.57 -25.56 27.46
N VAL A 687 -3.04 -24.32 27.39
CA VAL A 687 -3.52 -23.58 28.56
C VAL A 687 -5.02 -23.77 28.81
N TRP A 688 -5.76 -24.41 27.90
CA TRP A 688 -7.23 -24.41 27.93
C TRP A 688 -7.82 -25.70 28.52
N THR A 689 -7.20 -26.85 28.27
CA THR A 689 -7.74 -28.15 28.69
C THR A 689 -7.77 -28.32 30.20
N ASP A 690 -8.96 -28.56 30.77
CA ASP A 690 -9.11 -29.04 32.15
C ASP A 690 -9.16 -30.57 32.17
N GLU A 691 -8.13 -31.21 32.72
CA GLU A 691 -8.03 -32.68 32.71
C GLU A 691 -9.17 -33.37 33.46
N VAL A 692 -9.72 -32.73 34.50
CA VAL A 692 -10.78 -33.29 35.33
C VAL A 692 -12.11 -33.21 34.58
N LYS A 693 -12.41 -32.08 33.94
CA LYS A 693 -13.65 -31.89 33.21
C LYS A 693 -13.69 -32.69 31.91
N THR A 694 -12.57 -32.71 31.17
CA THR A 694 -12.48 -33.42 29.90
C THR A 694 -12.28 -34.92 30.06
N GLY A 695 -11.70 -35.36 31.19
CA GLY A 695 -11.32 -36.76 31.39
C GLY A 695 -10.16 -37.23 30.50
N ARG A 696 -9.39 -36.29 29.92
CA ARG A 696 -8.15 -36.54 29.18
C ARG A 696 -7.00 -35.68 29.72
N LEU A 697 -5.77 -36.01 29.34
CA LEU A 697 -4.61 -35.19 29.66
C LEU A 697 -4.59 -33.92 28.80
N VAL A 698 -3.94 -32.88 29.31
CA VAL A 698 -3.59 -31.70 28.50
C VAL A 698 -2.76 -32.12 27.27
N ASP A 699 -2.97 -31.43 26.15
CA ASP A 699 -2.20 -31.71 24.94
C ASP A 699 -0.71 -31.39 25.16
N PRO A 700 0.23 -32.24 24.68
CA PRO A 700 1.65 -32.02 24.95
C PRO A 700 2.16 -30.70 24.38
N SER A 701 2.83 -29.91 25.22
CA SER A 701 3.60 -28.74 24.77
C SER A 701 4.72 -29.15 23.84
N PHE A 702 5.05 -28.29 22.88
CA PHE A 702 6.22 -28.45 22.03
C PHE A 702 6.79 -27.10 21.62
N THR A 703 8.07 -27.13 21.24
CA THR A 703 8.77 -25.97 20.72
C THR A 703 9.62 -26.39 19.53
N TYR A 704 9.58 -25.61 18.45
CA TYR A 704 10.53 -25.71 17.36
C TYR A 704 11.39 -24.47 17.40
N ALA A 705 12.52 -24.52 18.11
CA ALA A 705 13.33 -23.34 18.35
C ALA A 705 14.46 -23.19 17.33
N TYR A 706 14.82 -21.96 16.98
CA TYR A 706 16.01 -21.73 16.16
C TYR A 706 17.31 -22.11 16.87
N VAL A 707 17.33 -22.15 18.21
CA VAL A 707 18.49 -22.63 18.97
C VAL A 707 18.76 -24.13 18.78
N ASP A 708 17.76 -24.88 18.29
CA ASP A 708 17.89 -26.31 17.99
C ASP A 708 18.48 -26.58 16.59
N LEU A 709 18.69 -25.53 15.79
CA LEU A 709 19.37 -25.65 14.50
C LEU A 709 20.86 -25.95 14.71
N THR A 710 21.38 -26.87 13.90
CA THR A 710 22.83 -27.17 13.83
C THR A 710 23.56 -26.30 12.81
N THR A 711 22.80 -25.55 11.99
CA THR A 711 23.26 -24.57 11.01
C THR A 711 22.94 -23.15 11.48
N ASN A 712 23.21 -22.15 10.62
CA ASN A 712 22.94 -20.75 10.94
C ASN A 712 21.45 -20.51 11.22
N ALA A 713 21.14 -19.81 12.31
CA ALA A 713 19.80 -19.32 12.58
C ALA A 713 19.48 -18.11 11.67
N PRO A 714 18.22 -17.95 11.24
CA PRO A 714 17.82 -16.83 10.38
C PRO A 714 17.64 -15.50 11.13
N THR A 715 17.93 -15.46 12.43
CA THR A 715 17.71 -14.26 13.26
C THR A 715 18.89 -13.99 14.17
N SER A 716 18.95 -12.79 14.74
CA SER A 716 20.03 -12.39 15.63
C SER A 716 20.00 -13.18 16.95
N GLN A 717 21.17 -13.38 17.56
CA GLN A 717 21.27 -14.05 18.86
C GLN A 717 20.48 -13.34 19.96
N ASN A 718 20.31 -12.02 19.88
CA ASN A 718 19.51 -11.27 20.85
C ASN A 718 18.04 -11.67 20.79
N CYS A 719 17.49 -11.80 19.58
CA CYS A 719 16.09 -12.24 19.38
C CYS A 719 15.83 -13.68 19.81
N ILE A 720 16.88 -14.50 19.92
CA ILE A 720 16.80 -15.87 20.46
C ILE A 720 16.92 -15.87 22.00
N THR A 721 17.75 -14.99 22.58
CA THR A 721 18.15 -15.10 24.00
C THR A 721 17.53 -14.08 24.94
N GLN A 722 17.01 -12.97 24.43
CA GLN A 722 16.45 -11.87 25.24
C GLN A 722 14.93 -11.74 25.14
N GLY A 723 14.27 -12.64 24.41
CA GLY A 723 12.85 -12.52 24.07
C GLY A 723 12.66 -11.71 22.79
N TRP A 724 11.40 -11.61 22.37
CA TRP A 724 11.02 -10.84 21.20
C TRP A 724 11.09 -9.33 21.50
N ALA A 725 11.37 -8.55 20.46
CA ALA A 725 11.28 -7.10 20.46
C ALA A 725 10.79 -6.65 19.08
N ALA A 726 10.21 -5.45 18.99
CA ALA A 726 9.64 -4.91 17.75
C ALA A 726 10.61 -4.91 16.55
N ASN A 727 11.93 -4.89 16.78
CA ASN A 727 12.97 -4.94 15.75
C ASN A 727 13.47 -6.36 15.40
N CYS A 728 12.95 -7.42 16.03
CA CYS A 728 13.34 -8.78 15.74
C CYS A 728 12.80 -9.27 14.38
N ARG A 729 13.69 -9.84 13.56
CA ARG A 729 13.37 -10.35 12.22
C ARG A 729 14.04 -11.70 11.98
N SER A 730 13.35 -12.62 11.32
CA SER A 730 13.99 -13.74 10.63
C SER A 730 14.18 -13.38 9.17
N VAL A 731 15.44 -13.35 8.73
CA VAL A 731 15.87 -13.17 7.35
C VAL A 731 16.38 -14.51 6.83
N ILE A 732 15.71 -15.07 5.83
CA ILE A 732 16.04 -16.40 5.32
C ILE A 732 16.56 -16.31 3.90
N ASN A 733 17.88 -16.16 3.75
CA ASN A 733 18.56 -16.25 2.46
C ASN A 733 18.87 -17.71 2.14
N TYR A 734 18.79 -18.12 0.88
CA TYR A 734 19.09 -19.49 0.51
C TYR A 734 20.53 -19.88 0.86
N GLU A 735 21.50 -19.10 0.39
CA GLU A 735 22.93 -19.42 0.52
C GLU A 735 23.37 -19.56 1.98
N THR A 736 23.00 -18.59 2.84
CA THR A 736 23.56 -18.53 4.20
C THR A 736 22.76 -19.31 5.23
N VAL A 737 21.49 -19.62 4.95
CA VAL A 737 20.57 -20.25 5.92
C VAL A 737 20.06 -21.62 5.45
N ILE A 738 19.62 -21.77 4.20
CA ILE A 738 19.02 -23.01 3.71
C ILE A 738 20.05 -24.00 3.17
N HIS A 739 20.95 -23.56 2.29
CA HIS A 739 21.97 -24.42 1.66
C HIS A 739 22.82 -25.21 2.66
N PRO A 740 23.25 -24.64 3.81
CA PRO A 740 24.04 -25.38 4.80
C PRO A 740 23.33 -26.61 5.37
N LEU A 741 21.98 -26.67 5.32
CA LEU A 741 21.21 -27.82 5.79
C LEU A 741 21.59 -29.10 5.06
N TRP A 742 21.88 -29.02 3.76
CA TRP A 742 22.13 -30.20 2.92
C TRP A 742 23.45 -30.89 3.28
N GLY A 743 24.46 -30.11 3.65
CA GLY A 743 25.77 -30.59 4.09
C GLY A 743 25.88 -30.87 5.59
N ALA A 744 24.86 -30.57 6.39
CA ALA A 744 24.95 -30.69 7.84
C ALA A 744 25.12 -32.16 8.30
N ASP A 745 25.96 -32.36 9.32
CA ASP A 745 26.25 -33.68 9.86
C ASP A 745 25.06 -34.29 10.60
N ARG A 746 24.69 -35.52 10.22
CA ARG A 746 23.54 -36.25 10.76
C ARG A 746 23.97 -37.64 11.25
N PRO A 747 24.68 -37.73 12.39
CA PRO A 747 25.17 -39.00 12.90
C PRO A 747 24.00 -39.93 13.28
N VAL A 748 24.07 -41.20 12.86
CA VAL A 748 23.10 -42.21 13.27
C VAL A 748 23.45 -42.68 14.68
N ILE A 749 22.66 -42.25 15.68
CA ILE A 749 22.91 -42.60 17.08
C ILE A 749 22.13 -43.87 17.47
N ASP A 750 22.79 -44.78 18.18
CA ASP A 750 22.12 -45.92 18.82
C ASP A 750 21.27 -45.41 20.00
N PRO A 751 19.95 -45.62 19.99
CA PRO A 751 19.04 -45.06 20.99
C PRO A 751 19.23 -45.69 22.39
N VAL A 752 19.92 -46.81 22.52
CA VAL A 752 20.19 -47.50 23.79
C VAL A 752 21.53 -47.07 24.37
N THR A 753 22.57 -46.94 23.53
CA THR A 753 23.93 -46.64 24.00
C THR A 753 24.30 -45.16 23.92
N GLY A 754 23.58 -44.36 23.13
CA GLY A 754 23.90 -42.96 22.88
C GLY A 754 25.18 -42.75 22.04
N MET A 755 25.76 -43.82 21.50
CA MET A 755 26.95 -43.76 20.64
C MET A 755 26.55 -43.78 19.17
N GLN A 756 27.38 -43.15 18.33
CA GLN A 756 27.19 -43.24 16.88
C GLN A 756 27.39 -44.68 16.41
N GLN A 757 26.45 -45.16 15.61
CA GLN A 757 26.51 -46.47 14.98
C GLN A 757 27.62 -46.49 13.93
N LEU A 758 28.28 -47.64 13.79
CA LEU A 758 29.30 -47.86 12.77
C LEU A 758 28.73 -48.78 11.70
N ASP A 759 29.13 -48.56 10.45
CA ASP A 759 28.85 -49.45 9.34
C ASP A 759 29.48 -50.83 9.64
N PRO A 760 28.70 -51.92 9.61
CA PRO A 760 29.19 -53.25 9.97
C PRO A 760 30.19 -53.85 8.97
N VAL A 761 30.32 -53.28 7.78
CA VAL A 761 31.22 -53.71 6.70
C VAL A 761 32.49 -52.85 6.67
N THR A 762 32.35 -51.53 6.70
CA THR A 762 33.48 -50.58 6.55
C THR A 762 34.05 -50.12 7.88
N GLY A 763 33.28 -50.21 8.97
CA GLY A 763 33.65 -49.68 10.29
C GLY A 763 33.60 -48.15 10.39
N ALA A 764 33.12 -47.46 9.35
CA ALA A 764 32.97 -46.01 9.34
C ALA A 764 31.74 -45.56 10.15
N PRO A 765 31.73 -44.36 10.76
CA PRO A 765 30.54 -43.83 11.42
C PRO A 765 29.39 -43.64 10.44
N LEU A 766 28.21 -44.17 10.78
CA LEU A 766 27.01 -44.01 9.97
C LEU A 766 26.48 -42.58 10.08
N THR A 767 26.14 -42.00 8.93
CA THR A 767 25.56 -40.66 8.81
C THR A 767 24.41 -40.67 7.81
N ASN A 768 23.38 -39.86 8.08
CA ASN A 768 22.22 -39.64 7.22
C ASN A 768 22.33 -38.28 6.49
N ASN A 769 23.56 -37.86 6.12
CA ASN A 769 23.78 -36.60 5.42
C ASN A 769 23.09 -36.67 4.04
N CYS A 770 22.39 -35.60 3.64
CA CYS A 770 21.61 -35.59 2.40
C CYS A 770 22.50 -35.86 1.17
N THR A 771 23.71 -35.31 1.16
CA THR A 771 24.69 -35.45 0.09
C THR A 771 25.29 -36.85 -0.03
N ASN A 772 25.00 -37.79 0.88
CA ASN A 772 25.41 -39.19 0.73
C ASN A 772 24.65 -39.87 -0.43
N CYS A 773 23.42 -39.43 -0.73
CA CYS A 773 22.58 -39.96 -1.80
C CYS A 773 22.34 -38.93 -2.92
N HIS A 774 22.27 -37.65 -2.55
CA HIS A 774 22.01 -36.54 -3.47
C HIS A 774 23.31 -35.91 -3.97
N THR A 775 24.11 -36.69 -4.71
CA THR A 775 25.43 -36.31 -5.24
C THR A 775 25.70 -36.96 -6.60
N LEU A 776 26.45 -36.26 -7.45
CA LEU A 776 26.84 -36.76 -8.79
C LEU A 776 28.03 -37.71 -8.77
N VAL A 777 28.61 -38.01 -7.60
CA VAL A 777 29.76 -38.92 -7.48
C VAL A 777 29.55 -39.96 -6.39
N ASP A 778 29.98 -41.19 -6.66
CA ASP A 778 29.97 -42.29 -5.69
C ASP A 778 31.14 -42.18 -4.67
N ASP A 779 31.20 -43.12 -3.72
CA ASP A 779 32.26 -43.20 -2.70
C ASP A 779 33.68 -43.34 -3.30
N ALA A 780 33.80 -43.79 -4.55
CA ALA A 780 35.07 -43.91 -5.27
C ALA A 780 35.41 -42.64 -6.10
N GLY A 781 34.53 -41.63 -6.08
CA GLY A 781 34.67 -40.39 -6.85
C GLY A 781 34.30 -40.56 -8.33
N MET A 782 33.62 -41.64 -8.70
CA MET A 782 33.16 -41.89 -10.07
C MET A 782 31.78 -41.27 -10.29
N PRO A 783 31.46 -40.79 -11.51
CA PRO A 783 30.13 -40.24 -11.79
C PRO A 783 29.01 -41.23 -11.51
N GLN A 784 27.95 -40.77 -10.85
CA GLN A 784 26.71 -41.50 -10.64
C GLN A 784 25.50 -40.59 -10.87
N VAL A 785 24.35 -41.21 -11.16
CA VAL A 785 23.08 -40.49 -11.18
C VAL A 785 22.66 -40.27 -9.72
N PRO A 786 22.42 -39.02 -9.29
CA PRO A 786 22.01 -38.75 -7.91
C PRO A 786 20.62 -39.34 -7.65
N ASP A 787 20.39 -39.82 -6.43
CA ASP A 787 19.09 -40.38 -6.06
C ASP A 787 17.99 -39.33 -6.24
N GLY A 788 16.90 -39.75 -6.89
CA GLY A 788 15.78 -38.86 -7.19
C GLY A 788 16.08 -37.77 -8.24
N GLN A 789 17.19 -37.87 -8.97
CA GLN A 789 17.63 -36.85 -9.94
C GLN A 789 17.87 -35.48 -9.28
N LEU A 790 18.40 -35.48 -8.05
CA LEU A 790 18.54 -34.29 -7.22
C LEU A 790 19.97 -34.19 -6.68
N ASP A 791 20.73 -33.19 -7.13
CA ASP A 791 22.06 -32.85 -6.59
C ASP A 791 21.95 -31.76 -5.53
N LEU A 792 22.25 -32.10 -4.28
CA LEU A 792 22.28 -31.17 -3.15
C LEU A 792 23.70 -30.81 -2.71
N THR A 793 24.71 -31.21 -3.48
CA THR A 793 26.10 -30.90 -3.15
C THR A 793 26.42 -29.42 -3.36
N ASP A 794 27.53 -29.00 -2.77
CA ASP A 794 27.99 -27.63 -2.85
C ASP A 794 28.42 -27.22 -4.27
N GLY A 795 28.41 -25.92 -4.53
CA GLY A 795 28.86 -25.32 -5.79
C GLY A 795 27.78 -24.60 -6.59
N LEU A 796 28.24 -23.68 -7.44
CA LEU A 796 27.41 -22.83 -8.29
C LEU A 796 26.80 -23.62 -9.45
N ASP A 797 25.63 -23.19 -9.88
CA ASP A 797 25.01 -23.66 -11.10
C ASP A 797 25.84 -23.23 -12.33
N ILE A 798 25.88 -24.08 -13.35
CA ILE A 798 26.69 -23.83 -14.55
C ILE A 798 26.03 -22.85 -15.53
N LEU A 799 24.71 -22.66 -15.44
CA LEU A 799 23.93 -21.76 -16.29
C LEU A 799 23.60 -20.44 -15.59
N VAL A 800 23.42 -20.47 -14.27
CA VAL A 800 23.14 -19.30 -13.42
C VAL A 800 24.18 -19.27 -12.27
N PRO A 801 25.42 -18.81 -12.53
CA PRO A 801 26.50 -18.84 -11.55
C PRO A 801 26.23 -18.06 -10.26
N GLU A 802 25.22 -17.19 -10.23
CA GLU A 802 24.75 -16.45 -9.07
C GLU A 802 24.03 -17.35 -8.06
N HIS A 803 23.56 -18.53 -8.49
CA HIS A 803 22.85 -19.51 -7.66
C HIS A 803 23.69 -20.75 -7.37
N PHE A 804 23.53 -21.30 -6.18
CA PHE A 804 23.88 -22.71 -5.94
C PHE A 804 23.04 -23.63 -6.81
N LYS A 805 23.65 -24.66 -7.38
CA LYS A 805 22.91 -25.68 -8.16
C LYS A 805 21.80 -26.35 -7.36
N ALA A 806 21.99 -26.56 -6.06
CA ALA A 806 20.96 -27.15 -5.19
C ALA A 806 19.70 -26.27 -5.12
N TYR A 807 19.82 -24.94 -5.22
CA TYR A 807 18.67 -24.03 -5.29
C TYR A 807 17.86 -24.30 -6.56
N ARG A 808 18.59 -24.45 -7.67
CA ARG A 808 18.05 -24.68 -9.01
C ARG A 808 17.32 -26.02 -9.08
N GLU A 809 17.94 -27.09 -8.60
CA GLU A 809 17.36 -28.44 -8.58
C GLU A 809 16.10 -28.54 -7.69
N LEU A 810 16.03 -27.76 -6.61
CA LEU A 810 14.88 -27.79 -5.70
C LEU A 810 13.65 -27.06 -6.25
N LEU A 811 13.85 -25.94 -6.95
CA LEU A 811 12.78 -24.98 -7.28
C LEU A 811 12.48 -24.84 -8.78
N PHE A 812 13.37 -25.31 -9.65
CA PHE A 812 13.24 -25.19 -11.10
C PHE A 812 13.21 -26.57 -11.76
N GLN A 813 12.68 -26.61 -12.98
CA GLN A 813 12.70 -27.84 -13.77
C GLN A 813 14.14 -28.14 -14.22
N SER A 814 14.60 -29.37 -13.98
CA SER A 814 15.90 -29.86 -14.43
C SER A 814 15.76 -31.00 -15.46
N GLU A 815 16.88 -31.46 -16.00
CA GLU A 815 16.92 -32.56 -16.98
C GLU A 815 17.26 -33.88 -16.27
N GLU A 816 16.52 -34.96 -16.60
CA GLU A 816 16.81 -36.30 -16.08
C GLU A 816 18.18 -36.74 -16.59
N GLN A 817 19.04 -37.23 -15.70
CA GLN A 817 20.40 -37.65 -16.01
C GLN A 817 20.52 -39.18 -16.10
N GLU A 818 21.40 -39.65 -16.97
CA GLU A 818 21.83 -41.04 -17.09
C GLU A 818 23.34 -41.16 -17.34
N LEU A 819 23.91 -42.34 -17.08
CA LEU A 819 25.29 -42.64 -17.45
C LEU A 819 25.36 -43.17 -18.87
N ASP A 820 26.18 -42.55 -19.71
CA ASP A 820 26.46 -43.03 -21.06
C ASP A 820 27.26 -44.36 -21.04
N ALA A 821 27.50 -44.93 -22.23
CA ALA A 821 28.26 -46.18 -22.36
C ALA A 821 29.71 -46.10 -21.83
N ASN A 822 30.23 -44.90 -21.60
CA ASN A 822 31.56 -44.63 -21.07
C ASN A 822 31.55 -44.26 -19.57
N GLY A 823 30.37 -44.24 -18.93
CA GLY A 823 30.21 -43.84 -17.53
C GLY A 823 30.27 -42.32 -17.31
N VAL A 824 29.98 -41.52 -18.34
CA VAL A 824 29.84 -40.07 -18.24
C VAL A 824 28.37 -39.71 -18.02
N LEU A 825 28.13 -38.77 -17.11
CA LEU A 825 26.79 -38.28 -16.82
C LEU A 825 26.31 -37.36 -17.95
N ILE A 826 25.15 -37.68 -18.54
CA ILE A 826 24.53 -36.93 -19.63
C ILE A 826 23.03 -36.78 -19.39
N ALA A 827 22.41 -35.80 -20.04
CA ALA A 827 20.96 -35.69 -20.07
C ALA A 827 20.34 -36.86 -20.85
N ARG A 828 19.32 -37.46 -20.27
CA ARG A 828 18.55 -38.55 -20.87
C ARG A 828 17.65 -37.99 -21.95
N MET A 829 17.87 -38.45 -23.18
CA MET A 829 17.13 -37.99 -24.35
C MET A 829 16.07 -39.01 -24.78
N VAL A 830 14.89 -38.53 -25.17
CA VAL A 830 13.82 -39.36 -25.76
C VAL A 830 13.46 -38.89 -27.16
N VAL A 831 13.10 -39.83 -28.03
CA VAL A 831 12.65 -39.56 -29.40
C VAL A 831 11.19 -39.14 -29.37
N ILE A 832 10.90 -37.91 -29.79
CA ILE A 832 9.52 -37.39 -29.89
C ILE A 832 8.97 -37.36 -31.32
N GLY A 833 9.81 -37.66 -32.31
CA GLY A 833 9.41 -37.69 -33.71
C GLY A 833 10.61 -37.86 -34.64
N GLN A 834 10.37 -37.71 -35.94
CA GLN A 834 11.43 -37.69 -36.96
C GLN A 834 11.33 -36.41 -37.81
N ASP A 835 12.47 -35.85 -38.19
CA ASP A 835 12.54 -34.70 -39.08
C ASP A 835 12.18 -35.09 -40.54
N ALA A 836 12.14 -34.10 -41.44
CA ALA A 836 11.81 -34.32 -42.85
C ALA A 836 12.80 -35.25 -43.60
N ASN A 837 13.97 -35.52 -43.02
CA ASN A 837 14.99 -36.40 -43.56
C ASN A 837 14.98 -37.80 -42.89
N GLY A 838 14.07 -38.04 -41.95
CA GLY A 838 13.94 -39.30 -41.21
C GLY A 838 14.91 -39.45 -40.04
N ASN A 839 15.53 -38.37 -39.57
CA ASN A 839 16.36 -38.39 -38.36
C ASN A 839 15.49 -38.20 -37.12
N ASP A 840 15.80 -38.91 -36.04
CA ASP A 840 15.09 -38.77 -34.78
C ASP A 840 15.26 -37.37 -34.17
N ILE A 841 14.15 -36.78 -33.72
CA ILE A 841 14.12 -35.54 -32.94
C ILE A 841 14.20 -35.93 -31.47
N LEU A 842 15.30 -35.55 -30.83
CA LEU A 842 15.59 -35.82 -29.44
C LEU A 842 15.26 -34.61 -28.57
N VAL A 843 14.59 -34.85 -27.44
CA VAL A 843 14.41 -33.87 -26.38
C VAL A 843 14.78 -34.47 -25.03
N PRO A 844 15.32 -33.66 -24.11
CA PRO A 844 15.63 -34.14 -22.76
C PRO A 844 14.34 -34.49 -22.02
N VAL A 845 14.39 -35.54 -21.21
CA VAL A 845 13.33 -35.84 -20.25
C VAL A 845 13.47 -34.86 -19.09
N THR A 846 12.38 -34.25 -18.67
CA THR A 846 12.40 -33.25 -17.60
C THR A 846 12.05 -33.86 -16.24
N VAL A 847 12.66 -33.30 -15.19
CA VAL A 847 12.39 -33.60 -13.79
C VAL A 847 11.71 -32.38 -13.19
N ASN A 848 10.55 -32.60 -12.57
CA ASN A 848 9.84 -31.52 -11.89
C ASN A 848 10.51 -31.17 -10.56
N PRO A 849 10.52 -29.89 -10.16
CA PRO A 849 11.08 -29.45 -8.89
C PRO A 849 10.37 -30.13 -7.71
N SER A 850 11.13 -30.40 -6.65
CA SER A 850 10.61 -31.04 -5.44
C SER A 850 9.94 -30.06 -4.47
N MET A 851 10.20 -28.77 -4.63
CA MET A 851 9.66 -27.67 -3.82
C MET A 851 9.01 -26.59 -4.70
N SER A 852 8.23 -25.72 -4.07
CA SER A 852 7.53 -24.62 -4.75
C SER A 852 7.61 -23.32 -3.94
N ALA A 853 7.95 -22.22 -4.62
CA ALA A 853 7.82 -20.85 -4.10
C ALA A 853 6.36 -20.44 -3.82
N GLY A 854 5.37 -21.25 -4.24
CA GLY A 854 3.96 -21.08 -3.89
C GLY A 854 3.68 -21.32 -2.40
N GLY A 855 4.59 -22.00 -1.69
CA GLY A 855 4.50 -22.23 -0.24
C GLY A 855 4.83 -23.66 0.18
N ALA A 856 4.94 -23.87 1.47
CA ALA A 856 5.32 -25.15 2.06
C ALA A 856 4.29 -26.26 1.76
N LEU A 857 2.99 -25.97 1.81
CA LEU A 857 1.94 -26.95 1.47
C LEU A 857 1.94 -27.36 -0.01
N ALA A 858 2.44 -26.50 -0.90
CA ALA A 858 2.62 -26.85 -2.31
C ALA A 858 3.84 -27.77 -2.53
N SER A 859 4.65 -27.99 -1.50
CA SER A 859 5.92 -28.73 -1.54
C SER A 859 5.81 -30.12 -0.92
N ASN A 860 4.64 -30.77 -1.05
CA ASN A 860 4.38 -32.11 -0.50
C ASN A 860 5.30 -33.20 -1.06
N GLN A 861 5.84 -33.02 -2.27
CA GLN A 861 6.82 -33.94 -2.85
C GLN A 861 8.09 -34.02 -1.99
N PHE A 862 8.51 -32.88 -1.43
CA PHE A 862 9.62 -32.80 -0.48
C PHE A 862 9.17 -33.22 0.92
N PHE A 863 8.23 -32.51 1.54
CA PHE A 863 7.85 -32.72 2.95
C PHE A 863 7.30 -34.13 3.22
N GLY A 864 6.56 -34.72 2.28
CA GLY A 864 6.01 -36.07 2.40
C GLY A 864 7.08 -37.16 2.55
N ARG A 865 8.36 -36.89 2.21
CA ARG A 865 9.47 -37.82 2.46
C ARG A 865 9.88 -37.84 3.93
N PHE A 866 9.83 -36.70 4.60
CA PHE A 866 10.28 -36.52 5.99
C PHE A 866 9.16 -36.73 7.01
N ASP A 867 7.92 -36.42 6.64
CA ASP A 867 6.77 -36.53 7.55
C ASP A 867 6.31 -38.00 7.76
N SER A 868 6.76 -38.91 6.90
CA SER A 868 6.48 -40.33 7.05
C SER A 868 7.33 -40.97 8.15
N ALA A 869 6.70 -41.52 9.18
CA ALA A 869 7.36 -42.24 10.27
C ALA A 869 8.05 -43.56 9.84
N ILE A 870 7.80 -44.03 8.61
CA ILE A 870 8.36 -45.29 8.07
C ILE A 870 9.13 -45.06 6.75
N GLY A 871 9.30 -43.81 6.33
CA GLY A 871 10.01 -43.45 5.11
C GLY A 871 11.53 -43.53 5.26
N LEU A 872 12.24 -43.64 4.14
CA LEU A 872 13.72 -43.65 4.13
C LEU A 872 14.34 -42.35 4.69
N HIS A 873 13.61 -41.23 4.62
CA HIS A 873 14.05 -39.93 5.13
C HIS A 873 13.49 -39.62 6.54
N SER A 874 12.85 -40.59 7.19
CA SER A 874 12.24 -40.38 8.50
C SER A 874 13.28 -40.00 9.54
N GLY A 875 13.08 -38.86 10.22
CA GLY A 875 13.98 -38.36 11.25
C GLY A 875 15.31 -37.78 10.73
N PHE A 876 15.46 -37.57 9.42
CA PHE A 876 16.69 -36.97 8.86
C PHE A 876 16.73 -35.45 9.08
N LEU A 877 15.58 -34.79 8.96
CA LEU A 877 15.41 -33.38 9.33
C LEU A 877 14.66 -33.29 10.66
N SER A 878 15.20 -32.49 11.56
CA SER A 878 14.53 -32.07 12.80
C SER A 878 13.30 -31.21 12.48
N ASN A 879 12.41 -31.05 13.46
CA ASN A 879 11.25 -30.18 13.29
C ASN A 879 11.65 -28.70 13.10
N ALA A 880 12.74 -28.24 13.74
CA ALA A 880 13.28 -26.90 13.54
C ALA A 880 13.77 -26.67 12.10
N GLU A 881 14.46 -27.64 11.50
CA GLU A 881 14.91 -27.56 10.10
C GLU A 881 13.72 -27.62 9.12
N LYS A 882 12.74 -28.50 9.36
CA LYS A 882 11.52 -28.56 8.53
C LYS A 882 10.73 -27.25 8.59
N ARG A 883 10.61 -26.66 9.77
CA ARG A 883 9.99 -25.35 9.99
C ARG A 883 10.73 -24.27 9.20
N LEU A 884 12.06 -24.20 9.29
CA LEU A 884 12.87 -23.21 8.58
C LEU A 884 12.67 -23.28 7.06
N ILE A 885 12.63 -24.49 6.50
CA ILE A 885 12.34 -24.69 5.07
C ILE A 885 10.91 -24.25 4.74
N ALA A 886 9.93 -24.56 5.61
CA ALA A 886 8.55 -24.14 5.42
C ALA A 886 8.41 -22.62 5.42
N GLU A 887 9.09 -21.93 6.33
CA GLU A 887 9.16 -20.47 6.41
C GLU A 887 9.68 -19.85 5.12
N TRP A 888 10.84 -20.34 4.64
CA TRP A 888 11.46 -19.86 3.40
C TRP A 888 10.54 -20.03 2.18
N LEU A 889 9.95 -21.21 2.00
CA LEU A 889 9.01 -21.48 0.91
C LEU A 889 7.77 -20.60 1.03
N ASP A 890 7.25 -20.43 2.25
CA ASP A 890 6.08 -19.60 2.50
C ASP A 890 6.33 -18.13 2.25
N VAL A 891 7.54 -17.60 2.39
CA VAL A 891 7.83 -16.19 2.04
C VAL A 891 8.19 -15.97 0.57
N GLY A 892 8.29 -17.03 -0.24
CA GLY A 892 8.50 -16.95 -1.68
C GLY A 892 9.75 -17.66 -2.19
N ALA A 893 10.46 -18.39 -1.32
CA ALA A 893 11.70 -19.10 -1.66
C ALA A 893 12.76 -18.18 -2.31
N GLN A 894 12.82 -16.92 -1.88
CA GLN A 894 13.78 -15.96 -2.44
C GLN A 894 15.21 -16.45 -2.22
N TYR A 895 16.11 -16.12 -3.14
CA TYR A 895 17.52 -16.40 -3.01
C TYR A 895 18.13 -15.49 -1.92
N TYR A 896 17.81 -14.19 -1.95
CA TYR A 896 18.01 -13.25 -0.85
C TYR A 896 16.69 -12.61 -0.42
N ASN A 897 16.50 -12.47 0.88
CA ASN A 897 15.38 -11.73 1.49
C ASN A 897 15.83 -10.39 2.10
N ASN A 898 17.08 -10.01 1.90
CA ASN A 898 17.64 -8.73 2.30
C ASN A 898 18.51 -8.20 1.16
N PRO A 899 18.20 -7.03 0.57
CA PRO A 899 18.91 -6.51 -0.59
C PRO A 899 20.39 -6.20 -0.28
N PHE A 900 20.72 -5.94 0.99
CA PHE A 900 22.10 -5.66 1.42
C PHE A 900 22.96 -6.90 1.61
N ASP A 901 22.38 -8.11 1.54
CA ASP A 901 23.14 -9.36 1.57
C ASP A 901 23.52 -9.83 0.16
N VAL A 902 22.99 -9.19 -0.88
CA VAL A 902 23.32 -9.48 -2.28
C VAL A 902 24.76 -9.02 -2.56
N PRO A 903 25.64 -9.88 -3.10
CA PRO A 903 27.00 -9.48 -3.46
C PRO A 903 27.00 -8.35 -4.49
N ILE A 904 27.75 -7.28 -4.20
CA ILE A 904 27.96 -6.17 -5.16
C ILE A 904 28.88 -6.67 -6.27
N ASN A 905 28.42 -6.57 -7.52
CA ASN A 905 29.18 -6.94 -8.71
C ASN A 905 30.31 -5.95 -9.06
#